data_AF-A0ABD3N1B1-F1
#
_entry.id   AF-A0ABD3N1B1-F1
#
_cell.length_a   1.000
_cell.length_b   1.000
_cell.length_c   1.000
_cell.angle_alpha   90.00
_cell.angle_beta   90.00
_cell.angle_gamma   90.00
#
_symmetry.space_group_name_H-M   'P 1'
#
loop_
_entity.id
_entity.type
_entity.pdbx_description
1 polymer ?
#
loop_
_entity_poly.entity_id
_entity_poly.type
_entity_poly.pdbx_seq_one_letter_code
_entity_poly.pdbx_strand_id
1 'polypeptide(L)'
;MIRWIWVIALGLVTVGPFQSCAFLSADRCRRHRLLIDDKRNGDCFDSLVSNCRLISGGTALNNDLHSSGLLEDDQSPSNDTRSILPRVQIYQKPRQIRRIPTKRKPRYYWQSTSNLRDELALFWEVHNVTVDKIKPPIPSEHLLNYFKRNDLRGAIASYGGRERVSNLLGGAKIIPGRWKDALEIEEVECLLPLMNDAGVEERILSQQSRAICTDLNMEYNAVNEQLRLVDLVQQTANHTSKDETTESKSEFWNKEKAVLKLYRYLDSYKKYKQRPSVWMPQLAEIYHEGYDELFNACSRFKKLPCISLYSNVTEKYIEDYAGLISYKEWRFFDSQLQLFIELQNYLNLYHNGSEEVFPDPFDVKKNGHANLHALIRTHGGKVLLAQKLSMKLYRGEVEDKSDIYWGPITLDFAIRLLHFIRSEFLAMSPPLNYPMISMPLEQDLIRRGRNDLASMVIQFGGYENIARRLGLAYFDGMNDQMNDIAFRGARYLWKQRNTDDMPTVLTKPMGKEKRANCFKRKGVAWTKDVVVSELHAYVKVNMTKRALAAVWMPRFAQFDEDDRTDLKNAISRNGGQWAVCKAAGLIPYAAWTKFESFRELVNELFKFNSDELCPSISEDTYYIVPTVAQLARVGNIRLSDLIRTFGGSNAVDQLLTMHGEHQLNSLKVLVELSNFIHEDMMSSQPPFSHVIYLPSRAELIQKNRHDLAAAMYDQGLFSQIAKTIPGVNQR
;
A
#
# COMPACT_ATOMS: atom_id res chain seq x y z
N MET A 1 82.44 -18.94 6.41
CA MET A 1 83.62 -18.74 5.54
C MET A 1 83.13 -18.35 4.15
N ILE A 2 83.53 -17.15 3.72
CA ILE A 2 83.73 -16.71 2.33
C ILE A 2 82.49 -16.29 1.47
N ARG A 3 82.42 -14.95 1.30
CA ARG A 3 82.04 -14.10 0.12
C ARG A 3 80.57 -14.06 -0.33
N TRP A 4 79.89 -12.90 -0.32
CA TRP A 4 80.03 -11.64 -1.08
C TRP A 4 79.30 -11.61 -2.45
N ILE A 5 78.20 -10.82 -2.49
CA ILE A 5 77.74 -9.77 -3.43
C ILE A 5 77.63 -10.00 -4.98
N TRP A 6 76.60 -9.33 -5.56
CA TRP A 6 76.36 -8.81 -6.95
C TRP A 6 75.40 -9.63 -7.86
N VAL A 7 74.50 -9.10 -8.72
CA VAL A 7 73.79 -7.82 -8.97
C VAL A 7 72.79 -8.10 -10.14
N ILE A 8 71.61 -7.46 -10.11
CA ILE A 8 70.68 -7.01 -11.19
C ILE A 8 70.68 -7.74 -12.57
N ALA A 9 69.49 -8.17 -13.03
CA ALA A 9 69.06 -8.03 -14.44
C ALA A 9 67.53 -8.11 -14.63
N LEU A 10 67.02 -7.20 -15.47
CA LEU A 10 65.64 -7.07 -15.96
C LEU A 10 65.14 -8.29 -16.74
N GLY A 11 63.82 -8.52 -16.75
CA GLY A 11 63.19 -9.47 -17.68
C GLY A 11 61.66 -9.53 -17.60
N LEU A 12 61.03 -8.62 -18.35
CA LEU A 12 59.66 -8.62 -18.88
C LEU A 12 58.83 -9.93 -18.83
N VAL A 13 57.55 -9.74 -18.48
CA VAL A 13 56.34 -10.29 -19.12
C VAL A 13 56.25 -11.82 -19.24
N THR A 14 55.34 -12.42 -18.45
CA THR A 14 54.28 -13.30 -18.98
C THR A 14 53.15 -13.42 -17.95
N VAL A 15 51.93 -13.23 -18.44
CA VAL A 15 50.68 -13.24 -17.70
C VAL A 15 50.04 -14.62 -17.79
N GLY A 16 49.63 -15.16 -16.64
CA GLY A 16 48.52 -16.10 -16.46
C GLY A 16 48.89 -17.58 -16.20
N PRO A 17 47.95 -18.41 -15.69
CA PRO A 17 46.60 -18.10 -15.23
C PRO A 17 46.32 -18.51 -13.75
N PHE A 18 45.24 -17.93 -13.23
CA PHE A 18 44.57 -18.29 -11.98
C PHE A 18 44.19 -19.78 -11.92
N GLN A 19 44.57 -20.45 -10.83
CA GLN A 19 43.95 -21.68 -10.35
C GLN A 19 43.59 -21.53 -8.86
N SER A 20 42.29 -21.67 -8.60
CA SER A 20 41.68 -22.45 -7.53
C SER A 20 42.21 -22.31 -6.09
N CYS A 21 41.42 -21.65 -5.25
CA CYS A 21 41.25 -22.07 -3.86
C CYS A 21 39.75 -22.21 -3.57
N ALA A 22 39.29 -23.46 -3.65
CA ALA A 22 38.06 -23.92 -3.02
C ALA A 22 38.30 -24.02 -1.51
N PHE A 23 37.42 -23.43 -0.71
CA PHE A 23 37.27 -23.77 0.71
C PHE A 23 35.97 -24.56 0.89
N LEU A 24 36.14 -25.86 1.13
CA LEU A 24 35.17 -26.78 1.72
C LEU A 24 35.32 -26.76 3.24
N SER A 25 34.20 -26.91 3.95
CA SER A 25 34.01 -27.34 5.36
C SER A 25 32.94 -26.45 5.99
N ALA A 26 31.92 -26.88 6.74
CA ALA A 26 31.26 -28.14 7.13
C ALA A 26 29.91 -27.65 7.74
N ASP A 27 28.77 -28.34 7.78
CA ASP A 27 28.54 -29.59 8.47
C ASP A 27 27.17 -30.17 8.08
N ARG A 28 27.12 -31.50 7.96
CA ARG A 28 25.90 -32.31 7.83
C ARG A 28 25.47 -32.77 9.21
N CYS A 29 24.17 -32.76 9.49
CA CYS A 29 23.58 -33.74 10.41
C CYS A 29 22.23 -34.26 9.89
N ARG A 30 22.25 -35.53 9.45
CA ARG A 30 21.07 -36.34 9.07
C ARG A 30 20.39 -36.85 10.35
N ARG A 31 19.04 -36.86 10.39
CA ARG A 31 18.28 -37.70 11.34
C ARG A 31 17.81 -38.97 10.66
N HIS A 32 18.37 -40.09 11.09
CA HIS A 32 17.75 -41.42 11.00
C HIS A 32 16.56 -41.49 11.96
N ARG A 33 15.42 -42.00 11.49
CA ARG A 33 14.25 -42.32 12.31
C ARG A 33 14.27 -43.82 12.56
N LEU A 34 14.53 -44.22 13.81
CA LEU A 34 14.43 -45.61 14.25
C LEU A 34 12.97 -45.98 14.47
N LEU A 35 12.62 -47.15 13.95
CA LEU A 35 11.43 -47.94 14.25
C LEU A 35 11.60 -48.55 15.64
N ILE A 36 10.61 -48.39 16.52
CA ILE A 36 10.39 -49.27 17.66
C ILE A 36 8.92 -49.71 17.57
N ASP A 37 8.76 -51.02 17.45
CA ASP A 37 7.52 -51.77 17.58
C ASP A 37 6.95 -51.60 19.00
N ASP A 38 5.64 -51.39 19.12
CA ASP A 38 4.92 -51.88 20.29
C ASP A 38 3.56 -52.44 19.87
N LYS A 39 3.50 -53.77 19.84
CA LYS A 39 2.29 -54.57 19.82
C LYS A 39 1.71 -54.60 21.23
N ARG A 40 0.45 -54.21 21.40
CA ARG A 40 -0.45 -54.88 22.36
C ARG A 40 -1.90 -54.78 21.91
N ASN A 41 -2.47 -55.97 21.74
CA ASN A 41 -3.86 -56.30 21.46
C ASN A 41 -4.80 -55.90 22.61
N GLY A 42 -6.10 -55.83 22.33
CA GLY A 42 -7.12 -56.08 23.36
C GLY A 42 -8.47 -55.38 23.16
N ASP A 43 -9.21 -55.83 22.14
CA ASP A 43 -10.66 -56.05 22.03
C ASP A 43 -11.69 -55.54 23.08
N CYS A 44 -12.87 -55.25 22.51
CA CYS A 44 -14.24 -55.40 23.07
C CYS A 44 -14.73 -54.42 24.14
N PHE A 45 -15.75 -53.60 23.79
CA PHE A 45 -17.14 -53.89 24.17
C PHE A 45 -18.12 -52.95 23.46
N ASP A 46 -19.02 -53.54 22.69
CA ASP A 46 -20.27 -52.93 22.25
C ASP A 46 -21.37 -53.21 23.29
N SER A 47 -22.34 -52.30 23.35
CA SER A 47 -23.72 -52.49 23.80
C SER A 47 -24.11 -52.15 25.26
N LEU A 48 -25.19 -51.37 25.30
CA LEU A 48 -26.42 -51.55 26.08
C LEU A 48 -26.69 -50.68 27.33
N VAL A 49 -27.85 -49.99 27.20
CA VAL A 49 -28.91 -49.71 28.21
C VAL A 49 -28.88 -48.35 28.93
N SER A 50 -29.75 -47.48 28.41
CA SER A 50 -30.92 -46.84 29.04
C SER A 50 -30.96 -46.52 30.53
N ASN A 51 -31.68 -45.41 30.79
CA ASN A 51 -32.37 -45.00 32.01
C ASN A 51 -31.56 -44.13 32.98
N CYS A 52 -31.84 -42.83 32.96
CA CYS A 52 -32.19 -42.12 34.18
C CYS A 52 -33.30 -41.10 33.92
N ARG A 53 -34.41 -41.35 34.61
CA ARG A 53 -35.61 -40.54 34.70
C ARG A 53 -35.34 -39.27 35.52
N LEU A 54 -36.04 -38.21 35.10
CA LEU A 54 -36.79 -37.28 35.95
C LEU A 54 -36.75 -37.55 37.46
N ILE A 55 -36.19 -36.60 38.21
CA ILE A 55 -36.72 -36.23 39.53
C ILE A 55 -36.90 -34.71 39.52
N SER A 56 -38.16 -34.31 39.36
CA SER A 56 -38.74 -33.08 39.84
C SER A 56 -38.77 -33.09 41.37
N GLY A 57 -38.36 -32.01 42.00
CA GLY A 57 -38.51 -31.81 43.44
C GLY A 57 -38.21 -30.37 43.80
N GLY A 58 -39.23 -29.51 43.68
CA GLY A 58 -39.19 -28.18 44.25
C GLY A 58 -39.55 -28.22 45.73
N THR A 59 -38.99 -27.30 46.51
CA THR A 59 -39.65 -26.70 47.67
C THR A 59 -39.04 -25.33 47.90
N ALA A 60 -39.89 -24.33 47.78
CA ALA A 60 -39.70 -22.98 48.29
C ALA A 60 -39.69 -23.01 49.83
N LEU A 61 -38.85 -22.17 50.44
CA LEU A 61 -39.12 -21.64 51.78
C LEU A 61 -38.67 -20.17 51.81
N ASN A 62 -39.66 -19.35 52.14
CA ASN A 62 -39.56 -17.94 52.49
C ASN A 62 -38.60 -17.72 53.65
N ASN A 63 -37.98 -16.54 53.70
CA ASN A 63 -37.86 -15.76 54.92
C ASN A 63 -37.67 -14.29 54.54
N ASP A 64 -38.78 -13.56 54.58
CA ASP A 64 -38.80 -12.14 54.90
C ASP A 64 -38.54 -11.98 56.40
N LEU A 65 -37.75 -10.98 56.80
CA LEU A 65 -38.04 -10.18 57.99
C LEU A 65 -37.26 -8.85 57.98
N HIS A 66 -38.08 -7.80 58.13
CA HIS A 66 -37.84 -6.38 58.32
C HIS A 66 -36.71 -5.95 59.28
N SER A 67 -36.06 -4.83 58.97
CA SER A 67 -36.00 -3.59 59.80
C SER A 67 -35.22 -2.49 59.03
N SER A 68 -35.81 -1.41 58.53
CA SER A 68 -36.31 -0.18 59.19
C SER A 68 -35.24 0.88 59.50
N GLY A 69 -35.37 2.05 58.84
CA GLY A 69 -34.89 3.39 59.27
C GLY A 69 -33.41 3.70 58.98
N LEU A 70 -32.97 4.89 58.59
CA LEU A 70 -33.56 6.23 58.52
C LEU A 70 -32.70 7.10 57.57
N LEU A 71 -33.37 8.09 57.01
CA LEU A 71 -32.97 9.31 56.29
C LEU A 71 -31.52 9.81 56.50
N GLU A 72 -30.87 10.21 55.40
CA GLU A 72 -30.39 11.59 55.22
C GLU A 72 -30.13 11.90 53.73
N ASP A 73 -30.62 13.07 53.32
CA ASP A 73 -30.52 13.67 52.00
C ASP A 73 -29.07 14.04 51.66
N ASP A 74 -28.60 13.64 50.48
CA ASP A 74 -27.58 14.41 49.77
C ASP A 74 -27.71 14.21 48.25
N GLN A 75 -28.53 15.06 47.63
CA GLN A 75 -28.69 15.11 46.19
C GLN A 75 -27.47 15.78 45.54
N SER A 76 -26.54 14.97 45.07
CA SER A 76 -25.53 15.37 44.08
C SER A 76 -25.84 14.70 42.73
N PRO A 77 -25.98 15.45 41.63
CA PRO A 77 -26.32 14.86 40.34
C PRO A 77 -25.08 14.23 39.73
N SER A 78 -24.91 12.92 39.92
CA SER A 78 -23.99 12.13 39.12
C SER A 78 -24.52 12.05 37.69
N ASN A 79 -23.99 12.91 36.82
CA ASN A 79 -24.11 12.80 35.36
C ASN A 79 -23.35 11.55 34.89
N ASP A 80 -23.93 10.38 35.12
CA ASP A 80 -23.47 9.12 34.53
C ASP A 80 -24.12 8.97 33.14
N THR A 81 -23.76 9.87 32.23
CA THR A 81 -24.02 9.75 30.80
C THR A 81 -23.15 8.61 30.24
N ARG A 82 -23.57 7.37 30.50
CA ARG A 82 -23.10 6.21 29.73
C ARG A 82 -23.51 6.43 28.28
N SER A 83 -22.54 6.82 27.47
CA SER A 83 -22.60 6.91 26.02
C SER A 83 -23.09 5.58 25.44
N ILE A 84 -24.38 5.47 25.20
CA ILE A 84 -25.00 4.39 24.42
C ILE A 84 -24.54 4.59 22.97
N LEU A 85 -23.43 3.96 22.59
CA LEU A 85 -23.01 3.92 21.20
C LEU A 85 -24.10 3.20 20.38
N PRO A 86 -24.48 3.74 19.20
CA PRO A 86 -25.53 3.15 18.38
C PRO A 86 -25.15 1.73 17.95
N ARG A 87 -26.01 0.77 18.29
CA ARG A 87 -25.88 -0.65 17.96
C ARG A 87 -25.90 -0.84 16.45
N VAL A 88 -24.73 -0.99 15.84
CA VAL A 88 -24.59 -1.25 14.39
C VAL A 88 -25.22 -2.61 14.07
N GLN A 89 -26.32 -2.61 13.31
CA GLN A 89 -26.93 -3.85 12.82
C GLN A 89 -26.00 -4.51 11.78
N ILE A 90 -25.58 -5.74 12.07
CA ILE A 90 -24.62 -6.48 11.26
C ILE A 90 -25.38 -7.49 10.40
N TYR A 91 -25.40 -7.27 9.09
CA TYR A 91 -25.93 -8.25 8.14
C TYR A 91 -25.01 -9.48 8.07
N GLN A 92 -25.54 -10.66 8.36
CA GLN A 92 -24.84 -11.93 8.22
C GLN A 92 -24.92 -12.39 6.76
N LYS A 93 -23.78 -12.69 6.12
CA LYS A 93 -23.76 -13.25 4.75
C LYS A 93 -24.62 -14.53 4.70
N PRO A 94 -25.44 -14.72 3.65
CA PRO A 94 -26.15 -15.97 3.44
C PRO A 94 -25.14 -17.13 3.36
N ARG A 95 -25.46 -18.24 4.02
CA ARG A 95 -24.61 -19.44 4.04
C ARG A 95 -24.34 -19.89 2.61
N GLN A 96 -23.06 -19.97 2.26
CA GLN A 96 -22.61 -20.43 0.95
C GLN A 96 -23.15 -21.85 0.69
N ILE A 97 -23.96 -22.00 -0.35
CA ILE A 97 -24.45 -23.31 -0.79
C ILE A 97 -23.24 -24.11 -1.24
N ARG A 98 -22.93 -25.19 -0.53
CA ARG A 98 -21.78 -26.05 -0.86
C ARG A 98 -22.06 -26.72 -2.20
N ARG A 99 -21.09 -26.67 -3.11
CA ARG A 99 -21.12 -27.49 -4.33
C ARG A 99 -21.27 -28.96 -3.92
N ILE A 100 -22.07 -29.70 -4.68
CA ILE A 100 -22.27 -31.15 -4.48
C ILE A 100 -20.87 -31.79 -4.40
N PRO A 101 -20.57 -32.57 -3.35
CA PRO A 101 -19.26 -33.20 -3.22
C PRO A 101 -19.01 -34.11 -4.42
N THR A 102 -17.99 -33.80 -5.23
CA THR A 102 -17.43 -34.81 -6.12
C THR A 102 -16.92 -35.97 -5.26
N LYS A 103 -17.11 -37.23 -5.71
CA LYS A 103 -16.61 -38.42 -5.02
C LYS A 103 -15.09 -38.29 -4.87
N ARG A 104 -14.64 -37.80 -3.71
CA ARG A 104 -13.21 -37.62 -3.43
C ARG A 104 -12.58 -39.00 -3.28
N LYS A 105 -11.45 -39.22 -3.94
CA LYS A 105 -10.61 -40.40 -3.69
C LYS A 105 -10.19 -40.44 -2.22
N PRO A 106 -9.95 -41.62 -1.62
CA PRO A 106 -9.54 -41.75 -0.23
C PRO A 106 -8.31 -40.91 0.12
N ARG A 107 -8.18 -40.55 1.40
CA ARG A 107 -6.95 -39.91 1.91
C ARG A 107 -5.78 -40.85 1.61
N TYR A 108 -4.67 -40.31 1.09
CA TYR A 108 -3.47 -41.06 0.66
C TYR A 108 -3.57 -41.83 -0.66
N TYR A 109 -4.69 -41.79 -1.36
CA TYR A 109 -4.81 -42.46 -2.67
C TYR A 109 -3.71 -42.05 -3.66
N TRP A 110 -3.41 -40.75 -3.72
CA TRP A 110 -2.38 -40.18 -4.59
C TRP A 110 -0.95 -40.35 -4.07
N GLN A 111 -0.73 -41.01 -2.93
CA GLN A 111 0.63 -41.33 -2.46
C GLN A 111 1.15 -42.67 -3.02
N SER A 112 0.26 -43.50 -3.57
CA SER A 112 0.68 -44.72 -4.25
C SER A 112 1.03 -44.43 -5.72
N THR A 113 2.24 -44.81 -6.12
CA THR A 113 2.69 -44.71 -7.51
C THR A 113 1.91 -45.63 -8.44
N SER A 114 1.38 -46.76 -7.93
CA SER A 114 0.48 -47.63 -8.70
C SER A 114 -0.82 -46.91 -9.05
N ASN A 115 -1.45 -46.25 -8.07
CA ASN A 115 -2.70 -45.53 -8.29
C ASN A 115 -2.54 -44.37 -9.28
N LEU A 116 -1.40 -43.65 -9.20
CA LEU A 116 -1.10 -42.61 -10.18
C LEU A 116 -0.91 -43.19 -11.59
N ARG A 117 -0.22 -44.33 -11.72
CA ARG A 117 -0.05 -45.04 -12.99
C ARG A 117 -1.40 -45.48 -13.55
N ASP A 118 -2.23 -46.11 -12.73
CA ASP A 118 -3.54 -46.63 -13.14
C ASP A 118 -4.48 -45.49 -13.58
N GLU A 119 -4.45 -44.35 -12.88
CA GLU A 119 -5.25 -43.17 -13.25
C GLU A 119 -4.74 -42.46 -14.52
N LEU A 120 -3.41 -42.48 -14.76
CA LEU A 120 -2.84 -42.00 -16.02
C LEU A 120 -3.22 -42.92 -17.18
N ALA A 121 -3.15 -44.24 -17.01
CA ALA A 121 -3.59 -45.20 -18.00
C ALA A 121 -5.10 -45.08 -18.28
N LEU A 122 -5.91 -44.96 -17.22
CA LEU A 122 -7.36 -44.76 -17.32
C LEU A 122 -7.70 -43.45 -18.02
N PHE A 123 -6.94 -42.38 -17.81
CA PHE A 123 -7.13 -41.11 -18.52
C PHE A 123 -7.06 -41.31 -20.04
N TRP A 124 -6.05 -42.02 -20.54
CA TRP A 124 -5.91 -42.29 -21.97
C TRP A 124 -6.96 -43.30 -22.48
N GLU A 125 -7.26 -44.33 -21.70
CA GLU A 125 -8.26 -45.36 -22.03
C GLU A 125 -9.68 -44.77 -22.16
N VAL A 126 -10.08 -43.86 -21.26
CA VAL A 126 -11.37 -43.16 -21.33
C VAL A 126 -11.51 -42.30 -22.59
N HIS A 127 -10.39 -41.89 -23.18
CA HIS A 127 -10.35 -41.13 -24.42
C HIS A 127 -10.01 -41.97 -25.66
N ASN A 128 -10.14 -43.30 -25.56
CA ASN A 128 -9.87 -44.26 -26.64
C ASN A 128 -8.45 -44.17 -27.21
N VAL A 129 -7.47 -43.75 -26.42
CA VAL A 129 -6.06 -43.72 -26.82
C VAL A 129 -5.37 -44.96 -26.26
N THR A 130 -4.92 -45.84 -27.15
CA THR A 130 -4.17 -47.05 -26.78
C THR A 130 -2.76 -46.67 -26.33
N VAL A 131 -2.46 -46.86 -25.04
CA VAL A 131 -1.15 -46.56 -24.44
C VAL A 131 -0.59 -47.76 -23.68
N ASP A 132 0.72 -47.79 -23.50
CA ASP A 132 1.37 -48.76 -22.60
C ASP A 132 0.88 -48.53 -21.16
N LYS A 133 0.12 -49.48 -20.60
CA LYS A 133 -0.41 -49.41 -19.23
C LYS A 133 0.69 -49.40 -18.17
N ILE A 134 1.90 -49.90 -18.48
CA ILE A 134 3.03 -49.90 -17.56
C ILE A 134 3.68 -48.51 -17.50
N LYS A 135 3.76 -47.83 -18.65
CA LYS A 135 4.40 -46.52 -18.81
C LYS A 135 3.50 -45.53 -19.55
N PRO A 136 2.32 -45.19 -19.00
CA PRO A 136 1.39 -44.31 -19.69
C PRO A 136 2.01 -42.92 -19.88
N PRO A 137 1.90 -42.30 -21.07
CA PRO A 137 2.39 -40.96 -21.32
C PRO A 137 1.84 -39.96 -20.30
N ILE A 138 2.63 -38.97 -19.89
CA ILE A 138 2.22 -37.99 -18.88
C ILE A 138 1.62 -36.77 -19.60
N PRO A 139 0.30 -36.51 -19.46
CA PRO A 139 -0.36 -35.42 -20.16
C PRO A 139 0.21 -34.05 -19.76
N SER A 140 0.14 -33.10 -20.68
CA SER A 140 0.48 -31.70 -20.38
C SER A 140 -0.57 -31.08 -19.46
N GLU A 141 -0.20 -30.02 -18.73
CA GLU A 141 -1.13 -29.31 -17.87
C GLU A 141 -2.33 -28.73 -18.66
N HIS A 142 -2.12 -28.34 -19.91
CA HIS A 142 -3.16 -27.88 -20.82
C HIS A 142 -4.19 -28.99 -21.11
N LEU A 143 -3.75 -30.22 -21.41
CA LEU A 143 -4.64 -31.36 -21.61
C LEU A 143 -5.43 -31.68 -20.34
N LEU A 144 -4.79 -31.70 -19.17
CA LEU A 144 -5.47 -31.97 -17.90
C LEU A 144 -6.52 -30.91 -17.57
N ASN A 145 -6.25 -29.64 -17.87
CA ASN A 145 -7.21 -28.56 -17.68
C ASN A 145 -8.39 -28.70 -18.65
N TYR A 146 -8.13 -28.99 -19.92
CA TYR A 146 -9.16 -29.18 -20.94
C TYR A 146 -10.15 -30.29 -20.55
N PHE A 147 -9.65 -31.45 -20.13
CA PHE A 147 -10.47 -32.58 -19.67
C PHE A 147 -10.89 -32.48 -18.19
N LYS A 148 -10.67 -31.32 -17.54
CA LYS A 148 -11.05 -31.03 -16.15
C LYS A 148 -10.51 -32.03 -15.10
N ARG A 149 -9.39 -32.70 -15.40
CA ARG A 149 -8.66 -33.63 -14.50
C ARG A 149 -7.73 -32.90 -13.53
N ASN A 150 -8.31 -31.99 -12.74
CA ASN A 150 -7.59 -31.22 -11.73
C ASN A 150 -7.01 -32.10 -10.60
N ASP A 151 -7.62 -33.26 -10.39
CA ASP A 151 -7.18 -34.30 -9.46
C ASP A 151 -5.81 -34.86 -9.88
N LEU A 152 -5.68 -35.28 -11.14
CA LEU A 152 -4.46 -35.84 -11.70
C LEU A 152 -3.35 -34.78 -11.79
N ARG A 153 -3.72 -33.53 -12.10
CA ARG A 153 -2.80 -32.38 -12.07
C ARG A 153 -2.21 -32.17 -10.67
N GLY A 154 -3.07 -32.18 -9.64
CA GLY A 154 -2.64 -32.07 -8.24
C GLY A 154 -1.75 -33.23 -7.80
N ALA A 155 -2.06 -34.45 -8.25
CA ALA A 155 -1.26 -35.64 -7.97
C ALA A 155 0.14 -35.53 -8.58
N ILE A 156 0.25 -35.18 -9.87
CA ILE A 156 1.55 -34.97 -10.55
C ILE A 156 2.38 -33.90 -9.84
N ALA A 157 1.75 -32.77 -9.46
CA ALA A 157 2.43 -31.72 -8.71
C ALA A 157 2.94 -32.22 -7.35
N SER A 158 2.17 -33.04 -6.63
CA SER A 158 2.56 -33.59 -5.33
C SER A 158 3.77 -34.54 -5.39
N TYR A 159 3.99 -35.18 -6.54
CA TYR A 159 5.20 -35.97 -6.81
C TYR A 159 6.39 -35.14 -7.29
N GLY A 160 6.29 -33.81 -7.33
CA GLY A 160 7.36 -32.92 -7.78
C GLY A 160 7.38 -32.66 -9.28
N GLY A 161 6.24 -32.83 -9.97
CA GLY A 161 6.07 -32.47 -11.38
C GLY A 161 6.26 -33.63 -12.37
N ARG A 162 6.04 -33.33 -13.66
CA ARG A 162 5.97 -34.32 -14.75
C ARG A 162 7.27 -35.10 -14.95
N GLU A 163 8.43 -34.44 -14.83
CA GLU A 163 9.74 -35.10 -14.98
C GLU A 163 9.99 -36.14 -13.89
N ARG A 164 9.65 -35.80 -12.64
CA ARG A 164 9.81 -36.74 -11.53
C ARG A 164 8.87 -37.92 -11.65
N VAL A 165 7.63 -37.69 -12.09
CA VAL A 165 6.67 -38.77 -12.36
C VAL A 165 7.15 -39.65 -13.53
N SER A 166 7.73 -39.08 -14.58
CA SER A 166 8.31 -39.86 -15.70
C SER A 166 9.39 -40.82 -15.22
N ASN A 167 10.31 -40.32 -14.41
CA ASN A 167 11.38 -41.13 -13.80
C ASN A 167 10.81 -42.22 -12.89
N LEU A 168 9.81 -41.89 -12.05
CA LEU A 168 9.14 -42.85 -11.16
C LEU A 168 8.41 -43.96 -11.92
N LEU A 169 7.91 -43.66 -13.12
CA LEU A 169 7.22 -44.61 -14.00
C LEU A 169 8.19 -45.29 -15.00
N GLY A 170 9.50 -45.25 -14.74
CA GLY A 170 10.50 -45.95 -15.56
C GLY A 170 10.75 -45.30 -16.91
N GLY A 171 10.74 -43.97 -16.95
CA GLY A 171 10.97 -43.16 -18.16
C GLY A 171 9.71 -43.01 -19.03
N ALA A 172 8.54 -42.84 -18.42
CA ALA A 172 7.30 -42.64 -19.17
C ALA A 172 7.37 -41.35 -20.03
N LYS A 173 6.90 -41.41 -21.28
CA LYS A 173 6.95 -40.30 -22.24
C LYS A 173 6.23 -39.05 -21.68
N ILE A 174 6.85 -37.88 -21.75
CA ILE A 174 6.24 -36.62 -21.30
C ILE A 174 5.67 -35.88 -22.50
N ILE A 175 4.39 -35.53 -22.46
CA ILE A 175 3.78 -34.69 -23.50
C ILE A 175 4.25 -33.23 -23.33
N PRO A 176 4.82 -32.58 -24.35
CA PRO A 176 5.28 -31.19 -24.29
C PRO A 176 4.20 -30.22 -23.81
N GLY A 177 4.62 -29.14 -23.13
CA GLY A 177 3.71 -28.11 -22.67
C GLY A 177 3.24 -27.17 -23.79
N ARG A 178 4.05 -27.00 -24.83
CA ARG A 178 3.72 -26.21 -26.02
C ARG A 178 2.79 -27.02 -26.91
N TRP A 179 1.65 -26.43 -27.27
CA TRP A 179 0.62 -27.14 -28.03
C TRP A 179 1.12 -27.65 -29.39
N LYS A 180 1.92 -26.86 -30.12
CA LYS A 180 2.49 -27.26 -31.42
C LYS A 180 3.30 -28.55 -31.32
N ASP A 181 4.23 -28.59 -30.36
CA ASP A 181 5.10 -29.74 -30.12
C ASP A 181 4.32 -30.96 -29.60
N ALA A 182 3.21 -30.74 -28.88
CA ALA A 182 2.34 -31.82 -28.42
C ALA A 182 1.56 -32.48 -29.56
N LEU A 183 1.26 -31.76 -30.66
CA LEU A 183 0.55 -32.30 -31.83
C LEU A 183 1.40 -33.31 -32.62
N GLU A 184 2.72 -33.26 -32.50
CA GLU A 184 3.63 -34.22 -33.15
C GLU A 184 3.61 -35.60 -32.46
N ILE A 185 2.87 -35.73 -31.36
CA ILE A 185 2.75 -36.96 -30.59
C ILE A 185 1.46 -37.69 -30.97
N GLU A 186 1.60 -38.91 -31.49
CA GLU A 186 0.49 -39.79 -31.93
C GLU A 186 -0.64 -39.91 -30.90
N GLU A 187 -0.30 -40.03 -29.61
CA GLU A 187 -1.30 -40.11 -28.53
C GLU A 187 -2.17 -38.84 -28.41
N VAL A 188 -1.63 -37.67 -28.74
CA VAL A 188 -2.35 -36.38 -28.73
C VAL A 188 -3.15 -36.19 -30.02
N GLU A 189 -2.64 -36.69 -31.15
CA GLU A 189 -3.35 -36.66 -32.43
C GLU A 189 -4.69 -37.41 -32.33
N CYS A 190 -4.71 -38.56 -31.64
CA CYS A 190 -5.93 -39.31 -31.34
C CYS A 190 -6.96 -38.54 -30.50
N LEU A 191 -6.54 -37.52 -29.74
CA LEU A 191 -7.44 -36.67 -28.96
C LEU A 191 -8.05 -35.53 -29.79
N LEU A 192 -7.48 -35.20 -30.95
CA LEU A 192 -7.93 -34.06 -31.75
C LEU A 192 -9.39 -34.13 -32.20
N PRO A 193 -9.95 -35.28 -32.60
CA PRO A 193 -11.39 -35.38 -32.91
C PRO A 193 -12.26 -35.01 -31.70
N LEU A 194 -11.93 -35.52 -30.51
CA LEU A 194 -12.65 -35.22 -29.26
C LEU A 194 -12.51 -33.74 -28.84
N MET A 195 -11.37 -33.13 -29.16
CA MET A 195 -11.12 -31.72 -28.89
C MET A 195 -11.80 -30.80 -29.92
N ASN A 196 -11.97 -31.28 -31.14
CA ASN A 196 -12.67 -30.54 -32.19
C ASN A 196 -14.19 -30.58 -31.99
N ASP A 197 -14.79 -31.67 -31.49
CA ASP A 197 -16.24 -31.76 -31.29
C ASP A 197 -16.77 -30.77 -30.24
N ALA A 198 -16.07 -30.56 -29.12
CA ALA A 198 -16.41 -29.49 -28.18
C ALA A 198 -16.08 -28.09 -28.75
N GLY A 199 -15.22 -28.03 -29.76
CA GLY A 199 -14.84 -26.83 -30.47
C GLY A 199 -15.76 -26.48 -31.65
N VAL A 200 -16.64 -27.35 -32.14
CA VAL A 200 -17.53 -27.03 -33.26
C VAL A 200 -18.63 -26.06 -32.82
N GLU A 201 -19.19 -26.17 -31.61
CA GLU A 201 -20.12 -25.17 -31.07
C GLU A 201 -19.42 -23.82 -30.81
N GLU A 202 -18.20 -23.83 -30.27
CA GLU A 202 -17.44 -22.61 -29.97
C GLU A 202 -16.79 -21.98 -31.23
N ARG A 203 -16.50 -22.79 -32.26
CA ARG A 203 -16.05 -22.32 -33.60
C ARG A 203 -17.21 -21.87 -34.47
N ILE A 204 -18.41 -22.45 -34.39
CA ILE A 204 -19.60 -21.91 -35.07
C ILE A 204 -19.96 -20.55 -34.45
N LEU A 205 -19.91 -20.43 -33.12
CA LEU A 205 -20.12 -19.14 -32.45
C LEU A 205 -18.99 -18.13 -32.74
N SER A 206 -17.71 -18.55 -32.80
CA SER A 206 -16.60 -17.62 -33.08
C SER A 206 -16.36 -17.33 -34.56
N GLN A 207 -16.72 -18.22 -35.50
CA GLN A 207 -16.70 -17.95 -36.94
C GLN A 207 -17.93 -17.14 -37.36
N GLN A 208 -19.12 -17.38 -36.78
CA GLN A 208 -20.23 -16.43 -36.92
C GLN A 208 -19.84 -15.07 -36.33
N SER A 209 -19.19 -15.01 -35.16
CA SER A 209 -18.70 -13.74 -34.60
C SER A 209 -17.60 -13.06 -35.43
N ARG A 210 -16.76 -13.81 -36.16
CA ARG A 210 -15.71 -13.24 -37.02
C ARG A 210 -16.23 -12.79 -38.38
N ALA A 211 -17.13 -13.55 -39.00
CA ALA A 211 -17.82 -13.14 -40.23
C ALA A 211 -18.73 -11.92 -39.97
N ILE A 212 -19.46 -11.94 -38.85
CA ILE A 212 -20.21 -10.78 -38.35
C ILE A 212 -19.24 -9.63 -38.01
N CYS A 213 -18.06 -9.85 -37.44
CA CYS A 213 -17.12 -8.74 -37.18
C CYS A 213 -16.49 -8.15 -38.45
N THR A 214 -16.24 -8.91 -39.52
CA THR A 214 -15.69 -8.35 -40.76
C THR A 214 -16.75 -7.62 -41.58
N ASP A 215 -17.98 -8.16 -41.64
CA ASP A 215 -19.10 -7.46 -42.26
C ASP A 215 -19.53 -6.26 -41.42
N LEU A 216 -19.58 -6.37 -40.08
CA LEU A 216 -19.82 -5.23 -39.20
C LEU A 216 -18.69 -4.22 -39.24
N ASN A 217 -17.42 -4.53 -39.57
CA ASN A 217 -16.40 -3.47 -39.63
C ASN A 217 -16.49 -2.65 -40.94
N MET A 218 -16.91 -3.28 -42.05
CA MET A 218 -17.23 -2.55 -43.28
C MET A 218 -18.55 -1.80 -43.16
N GLU A 219 -19.56 -2.43 -42.57
CA GLU A 219 -20.87 -1.85 -42.31
C GLU A 219 -20.80 -0.79 -41.20
N TYR A 220 -19.93 -0.91 -40.20
CA TYR A 220 -19.69 0.12 -39.16
C TYR A 220 -18.94 1.33 -39.72
N ASN A 221 -18.07 1.16 -40.71
CA ASN A 221 -17.45 2.28 -41.41
C ASN A 221 -18.45 2.95 -42.36
N ALA A 222 -19.29 2.19 -43.07
CA ALA A 222 -20.35 2.73 -43.91
C ALA A 222 -21.48 3.39 -43.09
N VAL A 223 -21.87 2.79 -41.96
CA VAL A 223 -22.86 3.29 -41.01
C VAL A 223 -22.30 4.47 -40.24
N ASN A 224 -21.01 4.56 -39.89
CA ASN A 224 -20.43 5.78 -39.29
C ASN A 224 -20.33 6.92 -40.29
N GLU A 225 -20.08 6.64 -41.56
CA GLU A 225 -20.09 7.68 -42.61
C GLU A 225 -21.53 8.15 -42.90
N GLN A 226 -22.50 7.23 -42.88
CA GLN A 226 -23.93 7.57 -42.92
C GLN A 226 -24.43 8.24 -41.63
N LEU A 227 -23.94 7.87 -40.44
CA LEU A 227 -24.27 8.53 -39.17
C LEU A 227 -23.69 9.95 -39.12
N ARG A 228 -22.51 10.17 -39.69
CA ARG A 228 -21.93 11.52 -39.87
C ARG A 228 -22.79 12.38 -40.79
N LEU A 229 -23.35 11.82 -41.84
CA LEU A 229 -24.28 12.51 -42.74
C LEU A 229 -25.65 12.73 -42.08
N VAL A 230 -26.15 11.76 -41.31
CA VAL A 230 -27.40 11.86 -40.55
C VAL A 230 -27.27 12.89 -39.42
N ASP A 231 -26.15 12.96 -38.69
CA ASP A 231 -25.88 13.99 -37.69
C ASP A 231 -25.77 15.39 -38.31
N LEU A 232 -25.30 15.51 -39.56
CA LEU A 232 -25.27 16.77 -40.31
C LEU A 232 -26.68 17.19 -40.78
N VAL A 233 -27.52 16.21 -41.14
CA VAL A 233 -28.93 16.41 -41.52
C VAL A 233 -29.82 16.68 -40.29
N GLN A 234 -29.54 16.07 -39.13
CA GLN A 234 -30.25 16.34 -37.88
C GLN A 234 -29.86 17.70 -37.28
N GLN A 235 -28.63 18.17 -37.51
CA GLN A 235 -28.21 19.53 -37.16
C GLN A 235 -28.89 20.60 -38.01
N THR A 236 -29.35 20.28 -39.22
CA THR A 236 -30.12 21.20 -40.08
C THR A 236 -31.64 21.10 -39.86
N ALA A 237 -32.15 19.98 -39.35
CA ALA A 237 -33.57 19.78 -39.06
C ALA A 237 -34.03 20.30 -37.67
N ASN A 238 -33.13 20.49 -36.71
CA ASN A 238 -33.51 20.84 -35.32
C ASN A 238 -33.84 22.33 -35.07
N HIS A 239 -34.16 23.09 -36.13
CA HIS A 239 -34.64 24.48 -36.00
C HIS A 239 -36.15 24.66 -36.16
N THR A 240 -36.94 23.60 -36.24
CA THR A 240 -38.40 23.75 -36.33
C THR A 240 -39.18 22.79 -35.44
N SER A 241 -40.17 23.38 -34.77
CA SER A 241 -41.24 22.80 -33.94
C SER A 241 -40.85 22.11 -32.63
N LYS A 242 -41.06 22.88 -31.56
CA LYS A 242 -41.62 22.41 -30.28
C LYS A 242 -42.89 21.60 -30.56
N ASP A 243 -42.98 20.39 -30.04
CA ASP A 243 -44.14 20.01 -29.23
C ASP A 243 -43.84 18.80 -28.34
N GLU A 244 -44.35 18.90 -27.12
CA GLU A 244 -44.00 18.16 -25.93
C GLU A 244 -44.79 16.84 -25.80
N THR A 245 -44.11 15.71 -25.94
CA THR A 245 -44.38 14.49 -25.13
C THR A 245 -43.06 13.74 -24.99
N THR A 246 -42.23 14.16 -24.04
CA THR A 246 -40.93 13.56 -23.75
C THR A 246 -41.12 12.22 -23.03
N GLU A 247 -41.30 11.14 -23.78
CA GLU A 247 -40.88 9.82 -23.31
C GLU A 247 -39.40 9.93 -22.96
N SER A 248 -39.07 9.78 -21.67
CA SER A 248 -37.71 9.82 -21.17
C SER A 248 -36.93 8.67 -21.81
N LYS A 249 -36.30 8.93 -22.96
CA LYS A 249 -35.37 8.01 -23.59
C LYS A 249 -34.38 7.59 -22.52
N SER A 250 -34.38 6.29 -22.20
CA SER A 250 -33.49 5.64 -21.25
C SER A 250 -32.07 6.17 -21.44
N GLU A 251 -31.65 7.07 -20.55
CA GLU A 251 -30.37 7.74 -20.70
C GLU A 251 -29.28 6.71 -20.40
N PHE A 252 -28.45 6.39 -21.40
CA PHE A 252 -27.46 5.33 -21.28
C PHE A 252 -26.42 5.66 -20.21
N TRP A 253 -26.27 4.79 -19.22
CA TRP A 253 -25.25 4.93 -18.18
C TRP A 253 -23.86 4.60 -18.72
N ASN A 254 -23.01 5.62 -18.85
CA ASN A 254 -21.58 5.44 -19.03
C ASN A 254 -20.84 5.40 -17.68
N LYS A 255 -19.55 5.03 -17.71
CA LYS A 255 -18.74 4.81 -16.51
C LYS A 255 -18.54 6.12 -15.74
N GLU A 256 -18.32 7.22 -16.45
CA GLU A 256 -18.11 8.56 -15.90
C GLU A 256 -19.34 9.06 -15.14
N LYS A 257 -20.54 8.87 -15.71
CA LYS A 257 -21.81 9.23 -15.07
C LYS A 257 -22.07 8.40 -13.81
N ALA A 258 -21.77 7.10 -13.85
CA ALA A 258 -21.88 6.23 -12.68
C ALA A 258 -20.96 6.71 -11.54
N VAL A 259 -19.71 7.06 -11.85
CA VAL A 259 -18.73 7.58 -10.88
C VAL A 259 -19.15 8.95 -10.34
N LEU A 260 -19.65 9.84 -11.19
CA LEU A 260 -20.13 11.16 -10.77
C LEU A 260 -21.30 11.03 -9.77
N LYS A 261 -22.28 10.18 -10.09
CA LYS A 261 -23.43 9.91 -9.21
C LYS A 261 -23.01 9.20 -7.92
N LEU A 262 -22.03 8.30 -8.00
CA LEU A 262 -21.41 7.66 -6.83
C LEU A 262 -20.75 8.69 -5.91
N TYR A 263 -20.03 9.68 -6.46
CA TYR A 263 -19.42 10.74 -5.66
C TYR A 263 -20.44 11.63 -4.94
N ARG A 264 -21.57 11.95 -5.60
CA ARG A 264 -22.69 12.66 -4.93
C ARG A 264 -23.27 11.84 -3.78
N TYR A 265 -23.46 10.53 -4.00
CA TYR A 265 -23.90 9.62 -2.95
C TYR A 265 -22.90 9.59 -1.78
N LEU A 266 -21.59 9.59 -2.06
CA LEU A 266 -20.53 9.52 -1.04
C LEU A 266 -20.48 10.73 -0.11
N ASP A 267 -20.84 11.93 -0.58
CA ASP A 267 -20.96 13.11 0.30
C ASP A 267 -22.08 12.92 1.34
N SER A 268 -23.23 12.38 0.92
CA SER A 268 -24.34 12.05 1.81
C SER A 268 -23.98 10.89 2.74
N TYR A 269 -23.34 9.86 2.20
CA TYR A 269 -22.87 8.69 2.94
C TYR A 269 -21.91 9.08 4.07
N LYS A 270 -20.99 10.00 3.80
CA LYS A 270 -20.08 10.57 4.80
C LYS A 270 -20.82 11.30 5.91
N LYS A 271 -21.77 12.17 5.54
CA LYS A 271 -22.56 12.96 6.49
C LYS A 271 -23.45 12.10 7.39
N TYR A 272 -24.17 11.14 6.82
CA TYR A 272 -25.21 10.39 7.54
C TYR A 272 -24.68 9.12 8.23
N LYS A 273 -23.68 8.44 7.65
CA LYS A 273 -23.13 7.20 8.22
C LYS A 273 -21.81 7.39 8.96
N GLN A 274 -21.22 8.59 8.94
CA GLN A 274 -19.90 8.86 9.51
C GLN A 274 -18.82 7.90 8.97
N ARG A 275 -18.89 7.64 7.65
CA ARG A 275 -17.96 6.79 6.90
C ARG A 275 -17.15 7.63 5.91
N PRO A 276 -15.84 7.40 5.76
CA PRO A 276 -15.04 8.08 4.74
C PRO A 276 -15.66 8.05 3.35
N SER A 277 -15.66 9.20 2.67
CA SER A 277 -16.11 9.31 1.27
C SER A 277 -15.20 8.58 0.29
N VAL A 278 -14.03 8.12 0.75
CA VAL A 278 -13.09 7.32 -0.04
C VAL A 278 -13.38 5.80 0.04
N TRP A 279 -14.37 5.38 0.83
CA TRP A 279 -14.72 3.97 1.00
C TRP A 279 -15.88 3.58 0.10
N MET A 280 -15.70 2.53 -0.70
CA MET A 280 -16.74 2.01 -1.59
C MET A 280 -17.90 1.40 -0.77
N PRO A 281 -19.12 1.93 -0.82
CA PRO A 281 -20.27 1.40 -0.07
C PRO A 281 -20.59 -0.02 -0.52
N GLN A 282 -21.30 -0.78 0.33
CA GLN A 282 -21.83 -2.05 -0.14
C GLN A 282 -22.90 -1.77 -1.21
N LEU A 283 -22.88 -2.47 -2.34
CA LEU A 283 -23.91 -2.27 -3.37
C LEU A 283 -25.33 -2.48 -2.84
N ALA A 284 -25.52 -3.41 -1.89
CA ALA A 284 -26.81 -3.60 -1.22
C ALA A 284 -27.25 -2.38 -0.39
N GLU A 285 -26.32 -1.64 0.23
CA GLU A 285 -26.64 -0.40 0.94
C GLU A 285 -27.16 0.66 -0.04
N ILE A 286 -26.51 0.82 -1.19
CA ILE A 286 -26.94 1.75 -2.25
C ILE A 286 -28.38 1.42 -2.70
N TYR A 287 -28.68 0.15 -2.92
CA TYR A 287 -30.01 -0.33 -3.28
C TYR A 287 -31.05 -0.04 -2.19
N HIS A 288 -30.76 -0.41 -0.93
CA HIS A 288 -31.71 -0.21 0.18
C HIS A 288 -31.95 1.27 0.51
N GLU A 289 -31.04 2.17 0.14
CA GLU A 289 -31.21 3.62 0.30
C GLU A 289 -31.95 4.27 -0.89
N GLY A 290 -32.48 3.48 -1.82
CA GLY A 290 -33.33 3.96 -2.93
C GLY A 290 -32.55 4.46 -4.15
N TYR A 291 -31.27 4.15 -4.26
CA TYR A 291 -30.43 4.54 -5.41
C TYR A 291 -30.35 3.42 -6.45
N ASP A 292 -31.50 2.94 -6.93
CA ASP A 292 -31.61 1.77 -7.83
C ASP A 292 -30.81 1.93 -9.13
N GLU A 293 -30.87 3.12 -9.75
CA GLU A 293 -30.15 3.40 -10.99
C GLU A 293 -28.63 3.34 -10.80
N LEU A 294 -28.14 3.91 -9.70
CA LEU A 294 -26.72 3.88 -9.34
C LEU A 294 -26.28 2.45 -8.99
N PHE A 295 -27.10 1.71 -8.25
CA PHE A 295 -26.86 0.30 -7.97
C PHE A 295 -26.72 -0.53 -9.26
N ASN A 296 -27.65 -0.35 -10.19
CA ASN A 296 -27.64 -1.04 -11.49
C ASN A 296 -26.40 -0.66 -12.30
N ALA A 297 -26.05 0.63 -12.34
CA ALA A 297 -24.85 1.12 -13.02
C ALA A 297 -23.57 0.52 -12.41
N CYS A 298 -23.37 0.63 -11.09
CA CYS A 298 -22.23 0.05 -10.40
C CYS A 298 -22.14 -1.47 -10.57
N SER A 299 -23.28 -2.18 -10.53
CA SER A 299 -23.35 -3.63 -10.73
C SER A 299 -22.95 -4.04 -12.15
N ARG A 300 -23.32 -3.24 -13.16
CA ARG A 300 -22.91 -3.43 -14.55
C ARG A 300 -21.40 -3.28 -14.70
N PHE A 301 -20.82 -2.22 -14.13
CA PHE A 301 -19.37 -1.95 -14.23
C PHE A 301 -18.49 -2.83 -13.34
N LYS A 302 -19.08 -3.63 -12.44
CA LYS A 302 -18.35 -4.61 -11.61
C LYS A 302 -17.91 -5.85 -12.39
N LYS A 303 -18.53 -6.14 -13.54
CA LYS A 303 -18.36 -7.39 -14.29
C LYS A 303 -17.73 -7.22 -15.67
N LEU A 304 -17.34 -6.01 -16.07
CA LEU A 304 -16.88 -5.80 -17.44
C LEU A 304 -15.40 -6.21 -17.56
N PRO A 305 -15.07 -7.21 -18.40
CA PRO A 305 -13.70 -7.43 -18.80
C PRO A 305 -13.24 -6.18 -19.55
N CYS A 306 -12.15 -5.56 -19.09
CA CYS A 306 -11.49 -4.54 -19.89
C CYS A 306 -10.82 -5.25 -21.07
N ILE A 307 -11.42 -5.17 -22.26
CA ILE A 307 -10.85 -5.72 -23.50
C ILE A 307 -9.66 -4.86 -23.92
N SER A 308 -8.53 -4.99 -23.22
CA SER A 308 -7.22 -4.50 -23.65
C SER A 308 -6.40 -5.72 -24.04
N LEU A 309 -6.29 -5.97 -25.35
CA LEU A 309 -5.65 -7.17 -25.92
C LEU A 309 -4.12 -7.25 -25.70
N TYR A 310 -3.51 -6.26 -25.05
CA TYR A 310 -2.04 -6.16 -24.96
C TYR A 310 -1.47 -5.95 -23.56
N SER A 311 -2.27 -6.18 -22.52
CA SER A 311 -1.79 -6.03 -21.15
C SER A 311 -2.47 -7.04 -20.24
N ASN A 312 -1.71 -7.70 -19.36
CA ASN A 312 -2.21 -8.54 -18.25
C ASN A 312 -2.94 -7.66 -17.20
N VAL A 313 -3.78 -6.74 -17.64
CA VAL A 313 -4.49 -5.77 -16.82
C VAL A 313 -5.65 -6.52 -16.20
N THR A 314 -5.50 -6.76 -14.91
CA THR A 314 -6.57 -7.10 -13.98
C THR A 314 -7.81 -6.27 -14.31
N GLU A 315 -8.96 -6.94 -14.45
CA GLU A 315 -10.25 -6.29 -14.63
C GLU A 315 -10.39 -5.18 -13.58
N LYS A 316 -10.41 -3.91 -14.04
CA LYS A 316 -10.48 -2.77 -13.14
C LYS A 316 -11.92 -2.54 -12.74
N TYR A 317 -12.19 -2.72 -11.45
CA TYR A 317 -13.50 -2.49 -10.89
C TYR A 317 -13.85 -0.98 -10.89
N ILE A 318 -15.12 -0.65 -10.65
CA ILE A 318 -15.55 0.76 -10.59
C ILE A 318 -14.83 1.50 -9.46
N GLU A 319 -14.55 0.82 -8.34
CA GLU A 319 -13.76 1.36 -7.23
C GLU A 319 -12.34 1.78 -7.66
N ASP A 320 -11.65 0.98 -8.46
CA ASP A 320 -10.29 1.30 -8.94
C ASP A 320 -10.29 2.54 -9.84
N TYR A 321 -11.31 2.65 -10.70
CA TYR A 321 -11.46 3.82 -11.56
C TYR A 321 -11.89 5.06 -10.79
N ALA A 322 -12.70 4.92 -9.76
CA ALA A 322 -13.13 6.01 -8.89
C ALA A 322 -12.10 6.36 -7.81
N GLY A 323 -10.98 5.64 -7.71
CA GLY A 323 -9.99 5.81 -6.64
C GLY A 323 -10.60 5.61 -5.25
N LEU A 324 -11.42 4.59 -5.08
CA LEU A 324 -12.11 4.24 -3.83
C LEU A 324 -11.55 2.94 -3.26
N ILE A 325 -11.44 2.86 -1.94
CA ILE A 325 -11.06 1.62 -1.25
C ILE A 325 -12.21 0.61 -1.38
N SER A 326 -11.87 -0.62 -1.79
CA SER A 326 -12.86 -1.68 -2.01
C SER A 326 -13.65 -2.02 -0.74
N TYR A 327 -14.92 -2.42 -0.92
CA TYR A 327 -15.79 -2.80 0.21
C TYR A 327 -15.18 -3.89 1.10
N LYS A 328 -14.53 -4.89 0.49
CA LYS A 328 -13.95 -6.02 1.23
C LYS A 328 -12.86 -5.54 2.19
N GLU A 329 -12.03 -4.62 1.73
CA GLU A 329 -10.86 -4.14 2.45
C GLU A 329 -11.25 -3.23 3.61
N TRP A 330 -12.01 -2.15 3.36
CA TRP A 330 -12.39 -1.26 4.46
C TRP A 330 -13.33 -1.96 5.45
N ARG A 331 -14.17 -2.90 5.01
CA ARG A 331 -15.01 -3.69 5.92
C ARG A 331 -14.18 -4.55 6.86
N PHE A 332 -13.09 -5.13 6.37
CA PHE A 332 -12.14 -5.91 7.17
C PHE A 332 -11.44 -5.02 8.20
N PHE A 333 -10.97 -3.84 7.76
CA PHE A 333 -10.38 -2.84 8.65
C PHE A 333 -11.36 -2.41 9.77
N ASP A 334 -12.61 -2.09 9.41
CA ASP A 334 -13.61 -1.63 10.38
C ASP A 334 -14.06 -2.74 11.34
N SER A 335 -14.19 -4.01 10.89
CA SER A 335 -14.42 -5.14 11.81
C SER A 335 -13.24 -5.40 12.73
N GLN A 336 -12.01 -5.12 12.28
CA GLN A 336 -10.83 -5.30 13.09
C GLN A 336 -10.73 -4.25 14.20
N LEU A 337 -11.01 -2.99 13.87
CA LEU A 337 -11.16 -1.94 14.88
C LEU A 337 -12.25 -2.31 15.89
N GLN A 338 -13.42 -2.75 15.41
CA GLN A 338 -14.52 -3.19 16.28
C GLN A 338 -14.12 -4.38 17.16
N LEU A 339 -13.38 -5.36 16.62
CA LEU A 339 -12.86 -6.51 17.36
C LEU A 339 -12.03 -6.05 18.55
N PHE A 340 -11.11 -5.11 18.36
CA PHE A 340 -10.23 -4.66 19.42
C PHE A 340 -10.97 -3.87 20.49
N ILE A 341 -11.91 -3.00 20.10
CA ILE A 341 -12.75 -2.27 21.05
C ILE A 341 -13.60 -3.24 21.90
N GLU A 342 -14.27 -4.19 21.26
CA GLU A 342 -15.10 -5.18 21.94
C GLU A 342 -14.26 -6.10 22.85
N LEU A 343 -13.05 -6.48 22.41
CA LEU A 343 -12.11 -7.25 23.20
C LEU A 343 -11.65 -6.47 24.44
N GLN A 344 -11.30 -5.18 24.28
CA GLN A 344 -10.88 -4.32 25.39
C GLN A 344 -12.00 -4.19 26.43
N ASN A 345 -13.22 -3.94 25.98
CA ASN A 345 -14.40 -3.88 26.84
C ASN A 345 -14.62 -5.20 27.60
N TYR A 346 -14.46 -6.34 26.92
CA TYR A 346 -14.58 -7.66 27.54
C TYR A 346 -13.51 -7.89 28.61
N LEU A 347 -12.25 -7.57 28.32
CA LEU A 347 -11.14 -7.72 29.26
C LEU A 347 -11.33 -6.81 30.49
N ASN A 348 -11.82 -5.59 30.31
CA ASN A 348 -12.13 -4.69 31.41
C ASN A 348 -13.24 -5.25 32.32
N LEU A 349 -14.24 -5.91 31.76
CA LEU A 349 -15.37 -6.46 32.51
C LEU A 349 -15.06 -7.78 33.24
N TYR A 350 -14.31 -8.69 32.62
CA TYR A 350 -14.13 -10.06 33.14
C TYR A 350 -12.70 -10.41 33.54
N HIS A 351 -11.72 -9.58 33.19
CA HIS A 351 -10.29 -9.85 33.41
C HIS A 351 -9.54 -8.68 34.06
N ASN A 352 -10.25 -7.75 34.73
CA ASN A 352 -9.68 -6.56 35.36
C ASN A 352 -8.79 -5.72 34.41
N GLY A 353 -9.09 -5.73 33.10
CA GLY A 353 -8.30 -5.06 32.08
C GLY A 353 -6.97 -5.74 31.74
N SER A 354 -6.71 -6.96 32.24
CA SER A 354 -5.48 -7.70 31.93
C SER A 354 -5.42 -8.10 30.46
N GLU A 355 -4.36 -7.65 29.78
CA GLU A 355 -4.02 -8.04 28.40
C GLU A 355 -3.11 -9.28 28.34
N GLU A 356 -2.87 -9.96 29.47
CA GLU A 356 -1.93 -11.10 29.49
C GLU A 356 -2.50 -12.37 28.86
N VAL A 357 -3.83 -12.56 28.93
CA VAL A 357 -4.49 -13.80 28.53
C VAL A 357 -5.61 -13.51 27.53
N PHE A 358 -5.58 -14.20 26.40
CA PHE A 358 -6.65 -14.14 25.42
C PHE A 358 -7.87 -14.95 25.90
N PRO A 359 -9.08 -14.38 25.89
CA PRO A 359 -10.26 -15.05 26.45
C PRO A 359 -10.72 -16.23 25.58
N ASP A 360 -11.29 -17.27 26.21
CA ASP A 360 -11.84 -18.39 25.45
C ASP A 360 -13.12 -17.94 24.71
N PRO A 361 -13.23 -18.17 23.38
CA PRO A 361 -14.44 -17.83 22.63
C PRO A 361 -15.73 -18.45 23.20
N PHE A 362 -15.64 -19.60 23.86
CA PHE A 362 -16.80 -20.21 24.51
C PHE A 362 -17.32 -19.35 25.67
N ASP A 363 -16.41 -18.86 26.51
CA ASP A 363 -16.74 -17.99 27.65
C ASP A 363 -17.24 -16.62 27.16
N VAL A 364 -16.59 -16.06 26.14
CA VAL A 364 -17.05 -14.82 25.48
C VAL A 364 -18.51 -14.94 25.04
N LYS A 365 -18.88 -16.06 24.42
CA LYS A 365 -20.27 -16.31 23.98
C LYS A 365 -21.21 -16.53 25.17
N LYS A 366 -20.78 -17.29 26.19
CA LYS A 366 -21.55 -17.58 27.41
C LYS A 366 -21.89 -16.30 28.18
N ASN A 367 -20.96 -15.35 28.21
CA ASN A 367 -21.12 -14.04 28.84
C ASN A 367 -21.92 -13.04 27.98
N GLY A 368 -22.59 -13.48 26.90
CA GLY A 368 -23.46 -12.65 26.09
C GLY A 368 -22.76 -11.80 25.02
N HIS A 369 -21.44 -11.89 24.88
CA HIS A 369 -20.68 -11.14 23.87
C HIS A 369 -20.65 -11.87 22.51
N ALA A 370 -21.84 -12.17 21.97
CA ALA A 370 -22.01 -12.90 20.72
C ALA A 370 -21.33 -12.21 19.51
N ASN A 371 -21.29 -10.87 19.51
CA ASN A 371 -20.60 -10.08 18.49
C ASN A 371 -19.09 -10.29 18.53
N LEU A 372 -18.46 -10.13 19.69
CA LEU A 372 -17.02 -10.37 19.89
C LEU A 372 -16.65 -11.80 19.48
N HIS A 373 -17.44 -12.79 19.88
CA HIS A 373 -17.24 -14.18 19.45
C HIS A 373 -17.27 -14.33 17.91
N ALA A 374 -18.19 -13.67 17.21
CA ALA A 374 -18.26 -13.69 15.75
C ALA A 374 -17.05 -12.98 15.11
N LEU A 375 -16.60 -11.86 15.69
CA LEU A 375 -15.41 -11.11 15.25
C LEU A 375 -14.13 -11.94 15.41
N ILE A 376 -13.94 -12.59 16.56
CA ILE A 376 -12.82 -13.50 16.82
C ILE A 376 -12.74 -14.58 15.74
N ARG A 377 -13.89 -15.20 15.40
CA ARG A 377 -13.97 -16.21 14.35
C ARG A 377 -13.64 -15.65 12.96
N THR A 378 -14.08 -14.43 12.67
CA THR A 378 -13.91 -13.79 11.36
C THR A 378 -12.45 -13.40 11.11
N HIS A 379 -11.72 -12.99 12.16
CA HIS A 379 -10.33 -12.55 12.08
C HIS A 379 -9.29 -13.66 12.33
N GLY A 380 -9.65 -14.91 12.05
CA GLY A 380 -8.71 -16.05 12.07
C GLY A 380 -8.70 -16.87 13.37
N GLY A 381 -9.56 -16.54 14.33
CA GLY A 381 -9.75 -17.33 15.56
C GLY A 381 -8.77 -16.97 16.68
N LYS A 382 -8.99 -17.61 17.85
CA LYS A 382 -8.30 -17.27 19.10
C LYS A 382 -6.78 -17.41 19.03
N VAL A 383 -6.27 -18.44 18.35
CA VAL A 383 -4.83 -18.73 18.29
C VAL A 383 -4.10 -17.63 17.52
N LEU A 384 -4.58 -17.31 16.31
CA LEU A 384 -3.96 -16.25 15.50
C LEU A 384 -4.06 -14.88 16.18
N LEU A 385 -5.20 -14.57 16.82
CA LEU A 385 -5.38 -13.30 17.50
C LEU A 385 -4.54 -13.18 18.77
N ALA A 386 -4.42 -14.26 19.55
CA ALA A 386 -3.54 -14.29 20.72
C ALA A 386 -2.09 -14.02 20.31
N GLN A 387 -1.59 -14.68 19.26
CA GLN A 387 -0.25 -14.43 18.72
C GLN A 387 -0.10 -13.00 18.16
N LYS A 388 -1.09 -12.53 17.41
CA LYS A 388 -1.13 -11.14 16.91
C LYS A 388 -1.28 -10.10 18.00
N LEU A 389 -1.63 -10.43 19.23
CA LEU A 389 -1.75 -9.47 20.34
C LEU A 389 -0.75 -9.76 21.46
N SER A 390 0.14 -10.75 21.27
CA SER A 390 1.09 -11.20 22.28
C SER A 390 0.44 -11.61 23.60
N MET A 391 -0.76 -12.17 23.51
CA MET A 391 -1.54 -12.67 24.65
C MET A 391 -1.35 -14.18 24.79
N LYS A 392 -1.32 -14.69 26.03
CA LYS A 392 -1.22 -16.12 26.33
C LYS A 392 -2.57 -16.81 26.18
N LEU A 393 -2.57 -18.10 25.83
CA LEU A 393 -3.78 -18.92 25.81
C LEU A 393 -3.98 -19.62 27.18
N TYR A 394 -5.22 -19.69 27.68
CA TYR A 394 -5.58 -20.19 29.03
C TYR A 394 -5.36 -21.71 29.28
N ARG A 395 -4.74 -22.45 28.35
CA ARG A 395 -4.43 -23.87 28.57
C ARG A 395 -2.95 -24.13 28.31
N GLY A 396 -2.27 -24.50 29.39
CA GLY A 396 -0.83 -24.66 29.49
C GLY A 396 -0.20 -25.55 28.42
N GLU A 397 1.08 -25.28 28.20
CA GLU A 397 2.09 -26.14 27.58
C GLU A 397 1.92 -26.55 26.12
N VAL A 398 1.01 -25.96 25.36
CA VAL A 398 1.27 -25.87 23.92
C VAL A 398 2.31 -24.78 23.74
N GLU A 399 3.59 -25.15 23.90
CA GLU A 399 4.72 -24.35 23.44
C GLU A 399 4.33 -23.76 22.08
N ASP A 400 4.43 -22.44 21.96
CA ASP A 400 4.19 -21.69 20.73
C ASP A 400 5.15 -22.23 19.64
N LYS A 401 4.77 -23.32 18.98
CA LYS A 401 5.53 -23.93 17.89
C LYS A 401 5.48 -23.10 16.62
N SER A 402 4.81 -21.95 16.64
CA SER A 402 4.98 -20.97 15.58
C SER A 402 6.26 -20.19 15.86
N ASP A 403 7.29 -20.43 15.05
CA ASP A 403 8.54 -19.65 15.02
C ASP A 403 8.33 -18.15 14.67
N ILE A 404 7.07 -17.69 14.60
CA ILE A 404 6.69 -16.34 14.21
C ILE A 404 6.43 -15.51 15.47
N TYR A 405 7.47 -14.84 15.95
CA TYR A 405 7.36 -13.84 17.00
C TYR A 405 7.01 -12.47 16.40
N TRP A 406 5.86 -11.92 16.78
CA TRP A 406 5.35 -10.63 16.26
C TRP A 406 5.81 -9.41 17.07
N GLY A 407 6.64 -9.57 18.12
CA GLY A 407 6.96 -8.51 19.09
C GLY A 407 5.83 -8.25 20.09
N PRO A 408 6.00 -7.40 21.11
CA PRO A 408 4.89 -6.95 21.97
C PRO A 408 3.98 -5.95 21.23
N ILE A 409 2.69 -5.89 21.60
CA ILE A 409 1.76 -4.80 21.25
C ILE A 409 0.76 -4.66 22.38
N THR A 410 0.24 -3.45 22.60
CA THR A 410 -0.90 -3.24 23.49
C THR A 410 -2.18 -3.02 22.69
N LEU A 411 -3.31 -3.42 23.26
CA LEU A 411 -4.61 -3.28 22.61
C LEU A 411 -5.00 -1.81 22.46
N ASP A 412 -4.72 -0.99 23.48
CA ASP A 412 -4.93 0.45 23.45
C ASP A 412 -4.18 1.15 22.31
N PHE A 413 -2.90 0.81 22.10
CA PHE A 413 -2.13 1.35 20.97
C PHE A 413 -2.76 0.98 19.63
N ALA A 414 -3.13 -0.30 19.44
CA ALA A 414 -3.75 -0.76 18.20
C ALA A 414 -5.07 -0.04 17.92
N ILE A 415 -5.91 0.16 18.95
CA ILE A 415 -7.16 0.91 18.85
C ILE A 415 -6.89 2.37 18.47
N ARG A 416 -5.97 3.06 19.16
CA ARG A 416 -5.62 4.47 18.87
C ARG A 416 -5.08 4.66 17.46
N LEU A 417 -4.22 3.75 16.99
CA LEU A 417 -3.66 3.80 15.64
C LEU A 417 -4.73 3.58 14.57
N LEU A 418 -5.59 2.57 14.72
CA LEU A 418 -6.69 2.33 13.77
C LEU A 418 -7.72 3.47 13.77
N HIS A 419 -8.01 4.07 14.94
CA HIS A 419 -8.85 5.27 15.01
C HIS A 419 -8.22 6.46 14.30
N PHE A 420 -6.91 6.67 14.46
CA PHE A 420 -6.16 7.70 13.74
C PHE A 420 -6.30 7.51 12.23
N ILE A 421 -6.03 6.31 11.72
CA ILE A 421 -6.17 5.96 10.30
C ILE A 421 -7.58 6.25 9.80
N ARG A 422 -8.61 5.78 10.53
CA ARG A 422 -10.01 6.03 10.18
C ARG A 422 -10.35 7.52 10.11
N SER A 423 -9.82 8.31 11.04
CA SER A 423 -10.04 9.76 11.11
C SER A 423 -9.36 10.50 9.95
N GLU A 424 -8.16 10.08 9.56
CA GLU A 424 -7.48 10.63 8.38
C GLU A 424 -8.28 10.33 7.11
N PHE A 425 -8.77 9.10 6.92
CA PHE A 425 -9.63 8.78 5.79
C PHE A 425 -10.96 9.54 5.80
N LEU A 426 -11.52 9.84 6.99
CA LEU A 426 -12.69 10.71 7.11
C LEU A 426 -12.39 12.14 6.62
N ALA A 427 -11.17 12.64 6.79
CA ALA A 427 -10.77 13.95 6.28
C ALA A 427 -10.51 13.94 4.77
N MET A 428 -10.12 12.81 4.19
CA MET A 428 -9.81 12.68 2.76
C MET A 428 -11.05 12.77 1.86
N SER A 429 -10.81 13.15 0.61
CA SER A 429 -11.79 13.19 -0.47
C SER A 429 -11.30 12.33 -1.63
N PRO A 430 -12.16 11.56 -2.31
CA PRO A 430 -11.75 10.79 -3.47
C PRO A 430 -11.46 11.69 -4.68
N PRO A 431 -10.79 11.16 -5.72
CA PRO A 431 -10.14 9.85 -5.75
C PRO A 431 -8.88 9.81 -4.88
N LEU A 432 -8.55 8.63 -4.36
CA LEU A 432 -7.24 8.33 -3.78
C LEU A 432 -6.22 7.99 -4.87
N ASN A 433 -4.98 8.41 -4.67
CA ASN A 433 -3.84 7.99 -5.50
C ASN A 433 -3.66 6.47 -5.42
N TYR A 434 -3.73 5.94 -4.19
CA TYR A 434 -3.59 4.53 -3.87
C TYR A 434 -4.81 4.12 -3.04
N PRO A 435 -5.80 3.45 -3.65
CA PRO A 435 -7.04 3.10 -2.97
C PRO A 435 -6.88 1.87 -2.06
N MET A 436 -5.95 1.94 -1.11
CA MET A 436 -5.62 0.88 -0.15
C MET A 436 -5.45 1.49 1.25
N ILE A 437 -5.85 0.76 2.28
CA ILE A 437 -5.65 1.13 3.69
C ILE A 437 -4.24 0.71 4.09
N SER A 438 -3.39 1.70 4.25
CA SER A 438 -1.99 1.50 4.61
C SER A 438 -1.66 2.00 6.00
N MET A 439 -0.52 1.53 6.48
CA MET A 439 0.16 2.11 7.61
C MET A 439 0.54 3.58 7.31
N PRO A 440 0.21 4.55 8.18
CA PRO A 440 0.69 5.92 8.05
C PRO A 440 2.21 5.99 8.09
N LEU A 441 2.79 6.95 7.36
CA LEU A 441 4.22 7.24 7.48
C LEU A 441 4.50 7.94 8.81
N GLU A 442 5.74 7.84 9.29
CA GLU A 442 6.20 8.54 10.49
C GLU A 442 5.95 10.04 10.42
N GLN A 443 6.26 10.63 9.26
CA GLN A 443 6.05 12.05 9.01
C GLN A 443 4.57 12.45 9.08
N ASP A 444 3.65 11.55 8.72
CA ASP A 444 2.21 11.85 8.78
C ASP A 444 1.72 11.84 10.23
N LEU A 445 2.21 10.92 11.05
CA LEU A 445 1.94 10.90 12.50
C LEU A 445 2.50 12.17 13.18
N ILE A 446 3.76 12.52 12.90
CA ILE A 446 4.41 13.72 13.46
C ILE A 446 3.69 15.00 13.02
N ARG A 447 3.36 15.12 11.73
CA ARG A 447 2.65 16.29 11.18
C ARG A 447 1.28 16.49 11.84
N ARG A 448 0.63 15.42 12.29
CA ARG A 448 -0.65 15.45 13.02
C ARG A 448 -0.49 15.56 14.53
N GLY A 449 0.74 15.77 15.04
CA GLY A 449 1.03 15.89 16.47
C GLY A 449 0.94 14.57 17.24
N ARG A 450 0.96 13.43 16.54
CA ARG A 450 0.88 12.08 17.11
C ARG A 450 2.27 11.45 17.25
N ASN A 451 3.18 12.19 17.89
CA ASN A 451 4.52 11.73 18.20
C ASN A 451 4.47 10.48 19.12
N ASP A 452 3.44 10.40 19.98
CA ASP A 452 3.16 9.25 20.84
C ASP A 452 3.02 7.95 20.03
N LEU A 453 2.22 7.98 18.97
CA LEU A 453 1.99 6.81 18.11
C LEU A 453 3.23 6.47 17.30
N ALA A 454 3.95 7.47 16.77
CA ALA A 454 5.18 7.24 16.01
C ALA A 454 6.24 6.52 16.85
N SER A 455 6.48 6.98 18.09
CA SER A 455 7.41 6.34 19.02
C SER A 455 6.96 4.91 19.38
N MET A 456 5.66 4.69 19.62
CA MET A 456 5.13 3.36 19.91
C MET A 456 5.27 2.39 18.73
N VAL A 457 5.07 2.85 17.48
CA VAL A 457 5.28 2.02 16.29
C VAL A 457 6.73 1.53 16.23
N ILE A 458 7.70 2.40 16.49
CA ILE A 458 9.12 2.05 16.53
C ILE A 458 9.38 1.04 17.66
N GLN A 459 8.86 1.31 18.86
CA GLN A 459 9.00 0.44 20.02
C GLN A 459 8.45 -0.97 19.80
N PHE A 460 7.32 -1.11 19.08
CA PHE A 460 6.66 -2.39 18.82
C PHE A 460 7.18 -3.11 17.55
N GLY A 461 8.40 -2.77 17.11
CA GLY A 461 9.09 -3.50 16.02
C GLY A 461 8.98 -2.85 14.65
N GLY A 462 8.62 -1.56 14.58
CA GLY A 462 8.63 -0.76 13.36
C GLY A 462 7.37 -0.86 12.50
N TYR A 463 7.31 0.01 11.48
CA TYR A 463 6.12 0.22 10.65
C TYR A 463 5.68 -1.02 9.88
N GLU A 464 6.61 -1.79 9.31
CA GLU A 464 6.31 -2.99 8.55
C GLU A 464 5.69 -4.09 9.44
N ASN A 465 6.27 -4.31 10.62
CA ASN A 465 5.79 -5.32 11.56
C ASN A 465 4.37 -4.99 12.04
N ILE A 466 4.15 -3.72 12.44
CA ILE A 466 2.83 -3.23 12.85
C ILE A 466 1.82 -3.33 11.70
N ALA A 467 2.21 -2.97 10.47
CA ALA A 467 1.34 -3.08 9.30
C ALA A 467 0.89 -4.53 9.08
N ARG A 468 1.83 -5.48 9.02
CA ARG A 468 1.53 -6.91 8.82
C ARG A 468 0.64 -7.47 9.94
N ARG A 469 0.93 -7.09 11.18
CA ARG A 469 0.20 -7.52 12.37
C ARG A 469 -1.25 -7.03 12.35
N LEU A 470 -1.43 -5.74 12.07
CA LEU A 470 -2.73 -5.10 11.95
C LEU A 470 -3.42 -5.34 10.60
N GLY A 471 -2.80 -6.06 9.66
CA GLY A 471 -3.41 -6.33 8.35
C GLY A 471 -3.55 -5.08 7.48
N LEU A 472 -2.69 -4.09 7.69
CA LEU A 472 -2.56 -2.89 6.89
C LEU A 472 -1.51 -3.10 5.80
N ALA A 473 -1.64 -2.38 4.70
CA ALA A 473 -0.59 -2.35 3.70
C ALA A 473 0.64 -1.57 4.18
N TYR A 474 1.83 -2.02 3.81
CA TYR A 474 3.08 -1.31 4.07
C TYR A 474 3.59 -0.69 2.78
N PHE A 475 3.72 0.64 2.77
CA PHE A 475 4.31 1.36 1.64
C PHE A 475 5.81 1.55 1.87
N ASP A 476 6.61 0.90 1.03
CA ASP A 476 8.08 1.08 0.98
C ASP A 476 8.51 2.17 -0.03
N GLY A 477 7.54 2.81 -0.70
CA GLY A 477 7.77 3.83 -1.72
C GLY A 477 8.29 3.30 -3.06
N MET A 478 8.49 1.98 -3.21
CA MET A 478 9.13 1.38 -4.39
C MET A 478 8.15 0.67 -5.33
N ASN A 479 6.97 0.31 -4.86
CA ASN A 479 5.96 -0.38 -5.66
C ASN A 479 4.67 0.43 -5.76
N ASP A 480 4.51 1.19 -6.85
CA ASP A 480 3.34 1.06 -7.72
C ASP A 480 3.33 2.16 -8.80
N GLN A 481 3.31 1.72 -10.07
CA GLN A 481 3.01 2.58 -11.19
C GLN A 481 1.54 3.01 -11.11
N MET A 482 1.29 4.19 -10.55
CA MET A 482 -0.02 4.80 -10.50
C MET A 482 -0.58 4.95 -11.93
N ASN A 483 -1.86 4.63 -12.13
CA ASN A 483 -2.53 4.96 -13.38
C ASN A 483 -2.94 6.44 -13.37
N ASP A 484 -1.96 7.30 -13.68
CA ASP A 484 -2.07 8.75 -13.74
C ASP A 484 -3.32 9.24 -14.51
N ILE A 485 -3.67 8.53 -15.59
CA ILE A 485 -4.80 8.88 -16.47
C ILE A 485 -6.12 8.67 -15.74
N ALA A 486 -6.33 7.49 -15.14
CA ALA A 486 -7.55 7.18 -14.40
C ALA A 486 -7.72 8.11 -13.19
N PHE A 487 -6.63 8.35 -12.45
CA PHE A 487 -6.64 9.27 -11.32
C PHE A 487 -7.03 10.70 -11.72
N ARG A 488 -6.46 11.23 -12.81
CA ARG A 488 -6.83 12.58 -13.33
C ARG A 488 -8.29 12.64 -13.76
N GLY A 489 -8.79 11.61 -14.44
CA GLY A 489 -10.19 11.52 -14.86
C GLY A 489 -11.14 11.51 -13.66
N ALA A 490 -10.87 10.66 -12.67
CA ALA A 490 -11.65 10.58 -11.43
C ALA A 490 -11.62 11.90 -10.64
N ARG A 491 -10.46 12.57 -10.58
CA ARG A 491 -10.31 13.85 -9.88
C ARG A 491 -11.10 14.98 -10.55
N TYR A 492 -11.16 14.96 -11.88
CA TYR A 492 -12.03 15.86 -12.63
C TYR A 492 -13.50 15.61 -12.31
N LEU A 493 -13.95 14.35 -12.32
CA LEU A 493 -15.32 13.97 -11.96
C LEU A 493 -15.68 14.37 -10.52
N TRP A 494 -14.78 14.18 -9.55
CA TRP A 494 -14.99 14.62 -8.17
C TRP A 494 -15.28 16.13 -8.08
N LYS A 495 -14.55 16.96 -8.83
CA LYS A 495 -14.78 18.41 -8.88
C LYS A 495 -16.11 18.78 -9.53
N GLN A 496 -16.58 17.99 -10.50
CA GLN A 496 -17.83 18.22 -11.20
C GLN A 496 -19.07 17.71 -10.44
N ARG A 497 -18.91 16.98 -9.33
CA ARG A 497 -20.05 16.35 -8.67
C ARG A 497 -21.13 17.34 -8.23
N ASN A 498 -20.80 18.60 -7.98
CA ASN A 498 -21.77 19.63 -7.59
C ASN A 498 -22.31 20.46 -8.75
N THR A 499 -21.87 20.25 -10.00
CA THR A 499 -22.48 20.91 -11.16
C THR A 499 -23.67 20.09 -11.61
N ASP A 500 -24.88 20.64 -11.47
CA ASP A 500 -26.12 19.96 -11.87
C ASP A 500 -26.19 19.67 -13.37
N ASP A 501 -25.49 20.48 -14.18
CA ASP A 501 -25.27 20.23 -15.60
C ASP A 501 -24.15 19.19 -15.82
N MET A 502 -24.53 17.96 -16.18
CA MET A 502 -23.62 17.03 -16.85
C MET A 502 -23.23 17.66 -18.19
N PRO A 503 -21.95 18.00 -18.45
CA PRO A 503 -21.58 18.47 -19.77
C PRO A 503 -21.83 17.33 -20.75
N THR A 504 -22.75 17.56 -21.71
CA THR A 504 -23.08 16.66 -22.82
C THR A 504 -21.90 16.48 -23.81
N VAL A 505 -20.67 16.82 -23.40
CA VAL A 505 -19.50 17.03 -24.24
C VAL A 505 -18.34 16.18 -23.71
N LEU A 506 -18.42 14.86 -23.91
CA LEU A 506 -17.25 13.97 -23.76
C LEU A 506 -16.92 13.18 -25.04
N THR A 507 -17.65 13.38 -26.14
CA THR A 507 -17.32 12.82 -27.46
C THR A 507 -16.48 13.74 -28.34
N LYS A 508 -16.24 15.00 -27.95
CA LYS A 508 -15.32 15.90 -28.68
C LYS A 508 -13.92 15.85 -28.06
N PRO A 509 -12.85 15.58 -28.84
CA PRO A 509 -11.48 15.65 -28.35
C PRO A 509 -11.22 17.04 -27.76
N MET A 510 -10.61 17.08 -26.57
CA MET A 510 -10.47 18.24 -25.70
C MET A 510 -10.19 19.57 -26.44
N GLY A 511 -11.28 20.26 -26.78
CA GLY A 511 -11.30 21.62 -27.28
C GLY A 511 -11.34 22.60 -26.11
N LYS A 512 -10.48 23.61 -26.18
CA LYS A 512 -10.25 24.64 -25.16
C LYS A 512 -11.51 25.44 -24.84
N GLU A 513 -12.30 25.05 -23.84
CA GLU A 513 -13.38 25.90 -23.31
C GLU A 513 -13.18 26.34 -21.86
N LYS A 514 -12.65 27.57 -21.76
CA LYS A 514 -12.99 28.69 -20.89
C LYS A 514 -13.90 28.40 -19.66
N ARG A 515 -13.30 28.04 -18.53
CA ARG A 515 -13.88 28.24 -17.19
C ARG A 515 -13.34 29.50 -16.51
N ALA A 516 -14.26 30.34 -16.03
CA ALA A 516 -13.99 31.51 -15.23
C ALA A 516 -14.03 31.11 -13.74
N ASN A 517 -12.90 31.25 -13.05
CA ASN A 517 -12.78 32.01 -11.80
C ASN A 517 -11.35 31.85 -11.27
N CYS A 518 -10.72 32.99 -11.01
CA CYS A 518 -9.31 33.22 -10.65
C CYS A 518 -8.26 33.14 -11.79
N PHE A 519 -8.68 33.00 -13.05
CA PHE A 519 -7.74 33.06 -14.19
C PHE A 519 -7.87 34.39 -14.90
N LYS A 520 -6.72 34.97 -15.26
CA LYS A 520 -6.51 36.06 -16.22
C LYS A 520 -7.77 36.53 -16.96
N ARG A 521 -7.99 37.85 -16.99
CA ARG A 521 -8.82 38.49 -18.02
C ARG A 521 -8.42 37.89 -19.37
N LYS A 522 -9.34 37.17 -20.03
CA LYS A 522 -9.11 36.52 -21.33
C LYS A 522 -8.43 37.53 -22.25
N GLY A 523 -7.23 37.20 -22.74
CA GLY A 523 -6.49 38.01 -23.71
C GLY A 523 -5.19 38.65 -23.21
N VAL A 524 -4.92 38.68 -21.91
CA VAL A 524 -3.62 39.21 -21.43
C VAL A 524 -2.50 38.21 -21.73
N ALA A 525 -1.51 38.59 -22.53
CA ALA A 525 -0.34 37.77 -22.83
C ALA A 525 0.43 37.40 -21.54
N TRP A 526 1.08 36.24 -21.50
CA TRP A 526 1.94 35.85 -20.37
C TRP A 526 3.30 36.54 -20.50
N THR A 527 3.31 37.85 -20.24
CA THR A 527 4.55 38.60 -20.05
C THR A 527 5.24 38.13 -18.78
N LYS A 528 6.56 38.31 -18.72
CA LYS A 528 7.40 37.89 -17.60
C LYS A 528 6.90 38.47 -16.26
N ASP A 529 6.50 39.73 -16.23
CA ASP A 529 6.00 40.41 -15.02
C ASP A 529 4.68 39.82 -14.50
N VAL A 530 3.78 39.46 -15.42
CA VAL A 530 2.52 38.81 -15.06
C VAL A 530 2.77 37.41 -14.51
N VAL A 531 3.73 36.67 -15.06
CA VAL A 531 4.13 35.37 -14.52
C VAL A 531 4.72 35.52 -13.12
N VAL A 532 5.60 36.49 -12.90
CA VAL A 532 6.20 36.76 -11.59
C VAL A 532 5.14 37.15 -10.55
N SER A 533 4.22 38.05 -10.91
CA SER A 533 3.13 38.47 -10.02
C SER A 533 2.20 37.32 -9.63
N GLU A 534 1.77 36.51 -10.60
CA GLU A 534 0.94 35.32 -10.36
C GLU A 534 1.68 34.25 -9.55
N LEU A 535 2.98 34.10 -9.77
CA LEU A 535 3.82 33.19 -9.01
C LEU A 535 3.92 33.62 -7.54
N HIS A 536 4.10 34.90 -7.24
CA HIS A 536 4.08 35.38 -5.86
C HIS A 536 2.72 35.16 -5.18
N ALA A 537 1.62 35.41 -5.90
CA ALA A 537 0.28 35.12 -5.39
C ALA A 537 0.10 33.63 -5.09
N TYR A 538 0.56 32.76 -6.01
CA TYR A 538 0.55 31.31 -5.81
C TYR A 538 1.39 30.89 -4.61
N VAL A 539 2.63 31.38 -4.49
CA VAL A 539 3.52 31.06 -3.36
C VAL A 539 2.85 31.46 -2.05
N LYS A 540 2.34 32.69 -1.94
CA LYS A 540 1.67 33.19 -0.72
C LYS A 540 0.50 32.29 -0.28
N VAL A 541 -0.32 31.80 -1.21
CA VAL A 541 -1.40 30.87 -0.91
C VAL A 541 -0.84 29.51 -0.50
N ASN A 542 0.15 28.98 -1.23
CA ASN A 542 0.69 27.64 -0.98
C ASN A 542 1.53 27.54 0.30
N MET A 543 2.10 28.66 0.79
CA MET A 543 2.76 28.73 2.10
C MET A 543 1.85 28.20 3.21
N THR A 544 0.60 28.64 3.23
CA THR A 544 -0.38 28.22 4.25
C THR A 544 -0.76 26.75 4.12
N LYS A 545 -0.76 26.21 2.89
CA LYS A 545 -1.17 24.84 2.61
C LYS A 545 -0.06 23.81 2.87
N ARG A 546 1.20 24.17 2.62
CA ARG A 546 2.33 23.23 2.59
C ARG A 546 3.46 23.57 3.57
N ALA A 547 3.30 24.61 4.40
CA ALA A 547 4.32 25.10 5.34
C ALA A 547 5.68 25.39 4.66
N LEU A 548 5.62 25.96 3.45
CA LEU A 548 6.81 26.30 2.65
C LEU A 548 7.19 27.76 2.88
N ALA A 549 8.50 28.05 2.86
CA ALA A 549 9.00 29.42 2.97
C ALA A 549 8.54 30.31 1.80
N ALA A 550 8.29 31.60 2.05
CA ALA A 550 7.80 32.57 1.05
C ALA A 550 8.78 32.79 -0.10
N VAL A 551 10.03 32.43 0.15
CA VAL A 551 11.20 32.68 -0.68
C VAL A 551 11.40 31.57 -1.70
N TRP A 552 10.63 30.49 -1.62
CA TRP A 552 10.89 29.27 -2.37
C TRP A 552 10.13 29.21 -3.70
N MET A 553 10.83 28.84 -4.77
CA MET A 553 10.24 28.52 -6.07
C MET A 553 9.60 27.12 -6.09
N PRO A 554 8.26 26.99 -6.18
CA PRO A 554 7.56 25.70 -6.17
C PRO A 554 8.02 24.76 -7.30
N ARG A 555 7.97 23.45 -7.04
CA ARG A 555 8.26 22.40 -8.04
C ARG A 555 7.18 22.35 -9.11
N PHE A 556 7.56 21.93 -10.32
CA PHE A 556 6.60 21.69 -11.39
C PHE A 556 5.50 20.69 -11.03
N ALA A 557 5.84 19.63 -10.28
CA ALA A 557 4.86 18.69 -9.74
C ALA A 557 3.83 19.38 -8.83
N GLN A 558 4.22 20.40 -8.04
CA GLN A 558 3.29 21.11 -7.18
C GLN A 558 2.29 21.94 -7.99
N PHE A 559 2.72 22.55 -9.10
CA PHE A 559 1.78 23.21 -10.02
C PHE A 559 0.81 22.22 -10.66
N ASP A 560 1.24 20.99 -10.97
CA ASP A 560 0.34 19.95 -11.47
C ASP A 560 -0.64 19.49 -10.38
N GLU A 561 -0.16 19.27 -9.16
CA GLU A 561 -0.95 18.90 -7.99
C GLU A 561 -2.01 19.94 -7.63
N ASP A 562 -1.73 21.23 -7.83
CA ASP A 562 -2.63 22.35 -7.57
C ASP A 562 -3.37 22.83 -8.85
N ASP A 563 -3.28 22.07 -9.94
CA ASP A 563 -3.93 22.32 -11.23
C ASP A 563 -3.58 23.68 -11.88
N ARG A 564 -2.41 24.23 -11.57
CA ARG A 564 -1.82 25.46 -12.15
C ARG A 564 -0.91 25.16 -13.34
N THR A 565 -1.38 24.28 -14.22
CA THR A 565 -0.65 23.92 -15.46
C THR A 565 -0.47 25.12 -16.39
N ASP A 566 -1.35 26.12 -16.30
CA ASP A 566 -1.24 27.40 -17.01
C ASP A 566 0.01 28.19 -16.56
N LEU A 567 0.23 28.33 -15.25
CA LEU A 567 1.36 29.03 -14.66
C LEU A 567 2.65 28.24 -14.92
N LYS A 568 2.62 26.91 -14.78
CA LYS A 568 3.74 26.03 -15.16
C LYS A 568 4.16 26.24 -16.62
N ASN A 569 3.20 26.21 -17.55
CA ASN A 569 3.47 26.44 -18.97
C ASN A 569 3.97 27.86 -19.25
N ALA A 570 3.44 28.86 -18.53
CA ALA A 570 3.89 30.24 -18.64
C ALA A 570 5.34 30.42 -18.13
N ILE A 571 5.71 29.75 -17.04
CA ILE A 571 7.09 29.70 -16.53
C ILE A 571 8.01 29.08 -17.58
N SER A 572 7.63 27.93 -18.15
CA SER A 572 8.42 27.27 -19.20
C SER A 572 8.64 28.17 -20.41
N ARG A 573 7.65 28.96 -20.82
CA ARG A 573 7.76 29.92 -21.94
C ARG A 573 8.63 31.14 -21.63
N ASN A 574 8.77 31.52 -20.36
CA ASN A 574 9.55 32.68 -19.93
C ASN A 574 10.98 32.30 -19.49
N GLY A 575 11.60 31.36 -20.20
CA GLY A 575 12.98 30.92 -19.93
C GLY A 575 13.11 29.84 -18.86
N GLY A 576 12.01 29.22 -18.45
CA GLY A 576 12.00 28.10 -17.50
C GLY A 576 12.03 28.53 -16.04
N GLN A 577 12.05 27.52 -15.16
CA GLN A 577 11.95 27.71 -13.71
C GLN A 577 13.06 28.62 -13.17
N TRP A 578 14.30 28.45 -13.66
CA TRP A 578 15.44 29.24 -13.19
C TRP A 578 15.34 30.72 -13.56
N ALA A 579 14.99 31.05 -14.80
CA ALA A 579 14.88 32.44 -15.26
C ALA A 579 13.75 33.21 -14.56
N VAL A 580 12.60 32.55 -14.35
CA VAL A 580 11.48 33.13 -13.61
C VAL A 580 11.78 33.22 -12.11
N CYS A 581 12.41 32.20 -11.53
CA CYS A 581 12.85 32.21 -10.13
C CYS A 581 13.78 33.40 -9.87
N LYS A 582 14.76 33.63 -10.75
CA LYS A 582 15.67 34.78 -10.67
C LYS A 582 14.93 36.12 -10.79
N ALA A 583 13.94 36.20 -11.68
CA ALA A 583 13.15 37.41 -11.87
C ALA A 583 12.19 37.70 -10.71
N ALA A 584 11.66 36.65 -10.08
CA ALA A 584 10.77 36.74 -8.93
C ALA A 584 11.53 36.94 -7.60
N GLY A 585 12.86 36.95 -7.61
CA GLY A 585 13.62 37.00 -6.37
C GLY A 585 13.34 35.80 -5.45
N LEU A 586 13.06 34.64 -6.05
CA LEU A 586 12.86 33.37 -5.34
C LEU A 586 14.14 32.54 -5.41
N ILE A 587 14.22 31.54 -4.55
CA ILE A 587 15.33 30.59 -4.47
C ILE A 587 14.94 29.29 -5.20
N PRO A 588 15.78 28.79 -6.12
CA PRO A 588 15.50 27.54 -6.82
C PRO A 588 15.38 26.38 -5.84
N TYR A 589 14.43 25.47 -6.08
CA TYR A 589 14.26 24.29 -5.22
C TYR A 589 15.53 23.46 -5.03
N ALA A 590 16.31 23.29 -6.10
CA ALA A 590 17.55 22.52 -6.02
C ALA A 590 18.57 23.17 -5.08
N ALA A 591 18.66 24.51 -5.06
CA ALA A 591 19.55 25.23 -4.15
C ALA A 591 19.08 25.11 -2.70
N TRP A 592 17.78 25.26 -2.46
CA TRP A 592 17.19 25.09 -1.12
C TRP A 592 17.38 23.67 -0.58
N THR A 593 17.06 22.65 -1.39
CA THR A 593 17.20 21.25 -0.98
C THR A 593 18.66 20.95 -0.61
N LYS A 594 19.62 21.48 -1.40
CA LYS A 594 21.05 21.33 -1.10
C LYS A 594 21.44 22.01 0.21
N PHE A 595 20.91 23.21 0.49
CA PHE A 595 21.11 23.90 1.76
C PHE A 595 20.49 23.13 2.95
N GLU A 596 19.27 22.62 2.78
CA GLU A 596 18.56 21.88 3.83
C GLU A 596 19.26 20.56 4.17
N SER A 597 19.68 19.80 3.16
CA SER A 597 20.50 18.60 3.36
C SER A 597 21.86 18.92 4.00
N PHE A 598 22.44 20.09 3.71
CA PHE A 598 23.69 20.51 4.34
C PHE A 598 23.46 20.85 5.82
N ARG A 599 22.42 21.62 6.14
CA ARG A 599 22.02 21.92 7.53
C ARG A 599 21.77 20.62 8.31
N GLU A 600 21.06 19.69 7.71
CA GLU A 600 20.78 18.39 8.31
C GLU A 600 22.06 17.58 8.55
N LEU A 601 22.97 17.55 7.58
CA LEU A 601 24.29 16.94 7.73
C LEU A 601 25.06 17.53 8.91
N VAL A 602 25.15 18.86 9.02
CA VAL A 602 25.88 19.52 10.10
C VAL A 602 25.22 19.25 11.46
N ASN A 603 23.89 19.26 11.54
CA ASN A 603 23.15 18.92 12.77
C ASN A 603 23.38 17.47 13.21
N GLU A 604 23.32 16.51 12.28
CA GLU A 604 23.53 15.10 12.59
C GLU A 604 25.00 14.81 12.92
N LEU A 605 25.96 15.48 12.27
CA LEU A 605 27.37 15.43 12.66
C LEU A 605 27.59 16.00 14.06
N PHE A 606 26.94 17.12 14.39
CA PHE A 606 27.04 17.71 15.72
C PHE A 606 26.49 16.77 16.79
N LYS A 607 25.30 16.19 16.58
CA LYS A 607 24.72 15.17 17.47
C LYS A 607 25.63 13.95 17.63
N PHE A 608 26.14 13.43 16.52
CA PHE A 608 27.04 12.27 16.53
C PHE A 608 28.31 12.54 17.34
N ASN A 609 28.83 13.77 17.32
CA ASN A 609 30.00 14.18 18.09
C ASN A 609 29.66 14.58 19.54
N SER A 610 28.42 14.95 19.85
CA SER A 610 27.98 15.33 21.20
C SER A 610 27.49 14.14 22.03
N ASP A 611 26.93 13.11 21.40
CA ASP A 611 26.44 11.94 22.10
C ASP A 611 27.64 11.07 22.53
N GLU A 612 27.71 10.67 23.81
CA GLU A 612 28.76 9.82 24.43
C GLU A 612 28.92 8.41 23.81
N LEU A 613 28.30 8.15 22.65
CA LEU A 613 28.26 6.87 21.96
C LEU A 613 29.58 6.43 21.31
N CYS A 614 30.66 7.20 21.46
CA CYS A 614 32.03 6.76 21.12
C CYS A 614 32.96 6.75 22.35
N PRO A 615 32.75 5.85 23.34
CA PRO A 615 33.57 5.77 24.55
C PRO A 615 34.99 5.20 24.34
N SER A 616 35.54 5.18 23.12
CA SER A 616 36.85 4.54 22.86
C SER A 616 37.69 5.16 21.75
N ILE A 617 37.38 6.37 21.27
CA ILE A 617 38.30 7.08 20.38
C ILE A 617 39.27 7.83 21.29
N SER A 618 40.52 7.36 21.35
CA SER A 618 41.59 8.00 22.13
C SER A 618 41.69 9.48 21.80
N GLU A 619 42.01 10.31 22.80
CA GLU A 619 42.12 11.78 22.74
C GLU A 619 42.97 12.32 21.57
N ASP A 620 43.76 11.47 20.92
CA ASP A 620 44.65 11.82 19.81
C ASP A 620 44.04 11.69 18.39
N THR A 621 42.80 11.22 18.23
CA THR A 621 42.17 11.02 16.90
C THR A 621 41.03 12.01 16.63
N TYR A 622 41.40 13.21 16.17
CA TYR A 622 40.50 14.30 15.74
C TYR A 622 39.80 14.03 14.39
N TYR A 623 39.13 12.89 14.22
CA TYR A 623 38.28 12.68 13.03
C TYR A 623 36.84 13.07 13.33
N ILE A 624 36.48 14.30 12.96
CA ILE A 624 35.14 14.86 13.17
C ILE A 624 34.10 14.29 12.20
N VAL A 625 34.53 13.78 11.05
CA VAL A 625 33.65 13.19 10.05
C VAL A 625 33.82 11.67 10.02
N PRO A 626 32.85 10.89 10.53
CA PRO A 626 32.92 9.45 10.49
C PRO A 626 32.84 8.95 9.04
N THR A 627 33.59 7.90 8.73
CA THR A 627 33.49 7.23 7.43
C THR A 627 32.13 6.55 7.27
N VAL A 628 31.65 6.46 6.03
CA VAL A 628 30.44 5.70 5.65
C VAL A 628 30.46 4.28 6.24
N ALA A 629 31.64 3.64 6.31
CA ALA A 629 31.83 2.32 6.90
C ALA A 629 31.68 2.31 8.43
N GLN A 630 32.17 3.35 9.12
CA GLN A 630 31.96 3.50 10.57
C GLN A 630 30.48 3.73 10.89
N LEU A 631 29.79 4.57 10.13
CA LEU A 631 28.35 4.82 10.31
C LEU A 631 27.49 3.58 10.05
N ALA A 632 27.87 2.76 9.07
CA ALA A 632 27.22 1.47 8.81
C ALA A 632 27.35 0.50 9.99
N ARG A 633 28.49 0.51 10.71
CA ARG A 633 28.69 -0.33 11.91
C ARG A 633 27.83 0.13 13.09
N VAL A 634 27.64 1.44 13.23
CA VAL A 634 26.81 2.04 14.29
C VAL A 634 25.32 2.04 13.92
N GLY A 635 24.97 1.69 12.68
CA GLY A 635 23.58 1.67 12.20
C GLY A 635 22.99 3.05 11.91
N ASN A 636 23.81 4.10 11.82
CA ASN A 636 23.35 5.44 11.48
C ASN A 636 23.27 5.62 9.95
N ILE A 637 22.23 5.02 9.36
CA ILE A 637 21.99 5.01 7.90
C ILE A 637 21.77 6.44 7.38
N ARG A 638 21.07 7.28 8.15
CA ARG A 638 20.72 8.65 7.75
C ARG A 638 21.96 9.53 7.54
N LEU A 639 22.86 9.57 8.53
CA LEU A 639 24.10 10.34 8.42
C LEU A 639 25.00 9.79 7.29
N SER A 640 24.99 8.47 7.07
CA SER A 640 25.71 7.82 5.98
C SER A 640 25.25 8.30 4.60
N ASP A 641 23.93 8.40 4.39
CA ASP A 641 23.35 8.87 3.14
C ASP A 641 23.55 10.38 2.92
N LEU A 642 23.51 11.18 3.99
CA LEU A 642 23.87 12.60 3.93
C LEU A 642 25.33 12.76 3.50
N ILE A 643 26.28 12.05 4.12
CA ILE A 643 27.70 12.10 3.73
C ILE A 643 27.90 11.70 2.27
N ARG A 644 27.22 10.65 1.78
CA ARG A 644 27.27 10.26 0.36
C ARG A 644 26.75 11.36 -0.57
N THR A 645 25.65 12.01 -0.19
CA THR A 645 25.04 13.10 -0.96
C THR A 645 26.01 14.27 -1.18
N PHE A 646 26.92 14.50 -0.23
CA PHE A 646 27.96 15.53 -0.30
C PHE A 646 29.32 15.03 -0.81
N GLY A 647 29.36 13.87 -1.47
CA GLY A 647 30.58 13.36 -2.12
C GLY A 647 31.46 12.46 -1.24
N GLY A 648 30.94 11.99 -0.11
CA GLY A 648 31.65 11.10 0.81
C GLY A 648 32.40 11.83 1.92
N SER A 649 32.95 11.07 2.86
CA SER A 649 33.54 11.62 4.10
C SER A 649 34.69 12.57 3.81
N ASN A 650 35.53 12.30 2.81
CA ASN A 650 36.65 13.18 2.45
C ASN A 650 36.17 14.53 1.90
N ALA A 651 35.06 14.56 1.16
CA ALA A 651 34.52 15.80 0.61
C ALA A 651 33.85 16.64 1.71
N VAL A 652 33.14 15.98 2.62
CA VAL A 652 32.57 16.61 3.83
C VAL A 652 33.67 17.11 4.76
N ASP A 653 34.73 16.32 4.95
CA ASP A 653 35.91 16.72 5.71
C ASP A 653 36.57 17.94 5.06
N GLN A 654 36.85 17.92 3.76
CA GLN A 654 37.39 19.11 3.07
C GLN A 654 36.47 20.34 3.17
N LEU A 655 35.15 20.15 3.17
CA LEU A 655 34.17 21.22 3.40
C LEU A 655 34.27 21.82 4.82
N LEU A 656 34.55 20.99 5.83
CA LEU A 656 34.59 21.39 7.25
C LEU A 656 36.00 21.80 7.74
N THR A 657 37.04 21.20 7.17
CA THR A 657 38.47 21.36 7.53
C THR A 657 39.06 22.69 7.07
N MET A 658 38.30 23.51 6.31
CA MET A 658 38.69 24.89 5.99
C MET A 658 38.81 25.83 7.22
N HIS A 659 38.55 25.36 8.45
CA HIS A 659 38.31 26.20 9.64
C HIS A 659 39.35 26.11 10.79
N GLY A 660 40.56 25.59 10.56
CA GLY A 660 41.67 25.64 11.54
C GLY A 660 41.54 24.69 12.75
N GLU A 661 42.41 24.85 13.76
CA GLU A 661 42.61 23.91 14.90
C GLU A 661 41.41 23.74 15.85
N HIS A 662 40.32 24.50 15.69
CA HIS A 662 39.13 24.45 16.55
C HIS A 662 37.87 24.02 15.79
N GLN A 663 37.90 22.82 15.22
CA GLN A 663 36.86 22.32 14.34
C GLN A 663 35.49 22.08 15.03
N LEU A 664 35.44 21.72 16.32
CA LEU A 664 34.17 21.52 17.05
C LEU A 664 33.42 22.86 17.25
N ASN A 665 34.15 23.93 17.57
CA ASN A 665 33.59 25.27 17.67
C ASN A 665 33.09 25.76 16.30
N SER A 666 33.82 25.42 15.23
CA SER A 666 33.41 25.73 13.85
C SER A 666 32.11 25.02 13.45
N LEU A 667 31.95 23.75 13.82
CA LEU A 667 30.69 23.01 13.62
C LEU A 667 29.53 23.63 14.38
N LYS A 668 29.72 24.02 15.64
CA LYS A 668 28.68 24.69 16.43
C LYS A 668 28.24 26.00 15.77
N VAL A 669 29.20 26.80 15.30
CA VAL A 669 28.91 28.05 14.56
C VAL A 669 28.16 27.77 13.26
N LEU A 670 28.52 26.72 12.51
CA LEU A 670 27.81 26.31 11.29
C LEU A 670 26.38 25.84 11.58
N VAL A 671 26.15 25.10 12.67
CA VAL A 671 24.80 24.71 13.13
C VAL A 671 23.97 25.95 13.42
N GLU A 672 24.48 26.84 14.28
CA GLU A 672 23.73 28.02 14.71
C GLU A 672 23.46 28.99 13.55
N LEU A 673 24.43 29.16 12.65
CA LEU A 673 24.29 30.01 11.47
C LEU A 673 23.33 29.42 10.45
N SER A 674 23.38 28.10 10.20
CA SER A 674 22.45 27.43 9.26
C SER A 674 21.01 27.42 9.80
N ASN A 675 20.82 27.26 11.11
CA ASN A 675 19.52 27.40 11.76
C ASN A 675 19.01 28.85 11.68
N PHE A 676 19.87 29.83 11.94
CA PHE A 676 19.52 31.25 11.81
C PHE A 676 19.10 31.62 10.38
N ILE A 677 19.86 31.20 9.36
CA ILE A 677 19.52 31.44 7.95
C ILE A 677 18.17 30.80 7.63
N HIS A 678 17.92 29.59 8.12
CA HIS A 678 16.64 28.92 7.91
C HIS A 678 15.47 29.67 8.56
N GLU A 679 15.59 30.08 9.83
CA GLU A 679 14.56 30.84 10.55
C GLU A 679 14.29 32.20 9.91
N ASP A 680 15.33 32.90 9.48
CA ASP A 680 15.21 34.18 8.80
C ASP A 680 14.46 34.04 7.47
N MET A 681 14.77 32.98 6.71
CA MET A 681 14.10 32.68 5.46
C MET A 681 12.65 32.23 5.63
N MET A 682 12.32 31.60 6.77
CA MET A 682 10.95 31.21 7.09
C MET A 682 10.10 32.41 7.53
N SER A 683 10.70 33.43 8.15
CA SER A 683 10.01 34.60 8.71
C SER A 683 9.91 35.79 7.74
N SER A 684 10.84 35.91 6.79
CA SER A 684 10.93 37.09 5.94
C SER A 684 9.98 37.05 4.71
N GLN A 685 9.49 38.22 4.28
CA GLN A 685 8.61 38.40 3.11
C GLN A 685 9.42 38.80 1.85
N PRO A 686 9.06 38.34 0.64
CA PRO A 686 9.74 38.73 -0.60
C PRO A 686 9.59 40.23 -0.90
N PRO A 687 10.52 40.86 -1.67
CA PRO A 687 11.49 40.22 -2.57
C PRO A 687 12.84 39.89 -1.93
N PHE A 688 13.41 38.74 -2.30
CA PHE A 688 14.80 38.38 -1.96
C PHE A 688 15.69 38.48 -3.20
N SER A 689 16.99 38.52 -2.99
CA SER A 689 17.91 38.08 -4.02
C SER A 689 17.70 36.59 -4.30
N HIS A 690 17.80 36.21 -5.57
CA HIS A 690 17.84 34.81 -6.05
C HIS A 690 19.02 33.96 -5.54
N VAL A 691 19.75 34.50 -4.57
CA VAL A 691 20.98 34.02 -3.97
C VAL A 691 20.79 34.15 -2.47
N ILE A 692 21.05 33.09 -1.72
CA ILE A 692 21.07 33.14 -0.26
C ILE A 692 22.32 33.93 0.12
N TYR A 693 22.18 34.99 0.91
CA TYR A 693 23.34 35.73 1.39
C TYR A 693 23.60 35.40 2.85
N LEU A 694 24.88 35.33 3.22
CA LEU A 694 25.24 35.36 4.64
C LEU A 694 24.79 36.68 5.26
N PRO A 695 24.16 36.65 6.45
CA PRO A 695 23.80 37.86 7.16
C PRO A 695 25.07 38.66 7.48
N SER A 696 25.03 39.96 7.21
CA SER A 696 26.12 40.86 7.57
C SER A 696 26.27 40.94 9.09
N ARG A 697 27.47 41.34 9.56
CA ARG A 697 27.72 41.57 10.99
C ARG A 697 26.69 42.54 11.59
N ALA A 698 26.32 43.58 10.85
CA ALA A 698 25.31 44.55 11.28
C ALA A 698 23.91 43.91 11.44
N GLU A 699 23.50 43.02 10.52
CA GLU A 699 22.22 42.32 10.59
C GLU A 699 22.16 41.33 11.76
N LEU A 700 23.26 40.61 12.03
CA LEU A 700 23.35 39.72 13.20
C LEU A 700 23.26 40.52 14.51
N ILE A 701 23.97 41.65 14.61
CA ILE A 701 23.90 42.55 15.77
C ILE A 701 22.48 43.12 15.93
N GLN A 702 21.85 43.56 14.84
CA GLN A 702 20.48 44.09 14.87
C GLN A 702 19.46 43.07 15.37
N LYS A 703 19.72 41.77 15.13
CA LYS A 703 18.90 40.65 15.59
C LYS A 703 19.38 40.06 16.93
N ASN A 704 20.19 40.80 17.70
CA ASN A 704 20.74 40.41 19.01
C ASN A 704 21.57 39.11 18.99
N ARG A 705 22.17 38.74 17.85
CA ARG A 705 23.09 37.58 17.72
C ARG A 705 24.54 38.02 17.77
N HIS A 706 24.93 38.62 18.91
CA HIS A 706 26.30 39.08 19.14
C HIS A 706 27.31 37.92 19.20
N ASP A 707 26.86 36.75 19.64
CA ASP A 707 27.57 35.47 19.66
C ASP A 707 28.04 35.07 18.25
N LEU A 708 27.12 35.01 17.29
CA LEU A 708 27.43 34.67 15.90
C LEU A 708 28.25 35.77 15.22
N ALA A 709 27.93 37.04 15.51
CA ALA A 709 28.65 38.17 14.95
C ALA A 709 30.13 38.18 15.36
N ALA A 710 30.43 37.85 16.62
CA ALA A 710 31.81 37.72 17.11
C ALA A 710 32.49 36.49 16.51
N ALA A 711 31.84 35.32 16.55
CA ALA A 711 32.38 34.07 16.02
C ALA A 711 32.74 34.16 14.52
N MET A 712 31.89 34.80 13.72
CA MET A 712 32.14 34.97 12.28
C MET A 712 33.30 35.92 11.96
N TYR A 713 33.56 36.92 12.83
CA TYR A 713 34.53 37.99 12.57
C TYR A 713 35.92 37.66 13.14
N ASP A 714 35.97 37.10 14.35
CA ASP A 714 37.23 36.81 15.05
C ASP A 714 38.04 35.69 14.37
N GLN A 715 37.40 34.89 13.50
CA GLN A 715 38.03 33.74 12.86
C GLN A 715 38.21 33.90 11.33
N GLY A 716 37.92 35.07 10.74
CA GLY A 716 38.00 35.27 9.28
C GLY A 716 37.06 34.36 8.47
N LEU A 717 36.06 33.78 9.13
CA LEU A 717 35.22 32.69 8.63
C LEU A 717 34.28 33.11 7.50
N PHE A 718 33.99 34.40 7.32
CA PHE A 718 32.93 34.84 6.41
C PHE A 718 33.12 34.34 4.97
N SER A 719 34.34 34.48 4.41
CA SER A 719 34.62 34.02 3.04
C SER A 719 34.72 32.48 2.95
N GLN A 720 35.08 31.82 4.05
CA GLN A 720 35.21 30.36 4.09
C GLN A 720 33.83 29.71 4.21
N ILE A 721 32.98 30.17 5.13
CA ILE A 721 31.60 29.71 5.31
C ILE A 721 30.79 29.93 4.02
N ALA A 722 30.93 31.07 3.34
CA ALA A 722 30.26 31.30 2.06
C ALA A 722 30.67 30.28 0.99
N LYS A 723 31.92 29.81 1.00
CA LYS A 723 32.39 28.74 0.10
C LYS A 723 31.89 27.35 0.56
N THR A 724 31.72 27.16 1.86
CA THR A 724 31.29 25.88 2.44
C THR A 724 29.79 25.63 2.29
N ILE A 725 28.93 26.63 2.52
CA ILE A 725 27.48 26.44 2.47
C ILE A 725 27.01 26.52 1.01
N PRO A 726 26.56 25.41 0.40
CA PRO A 726 26.25 25.41 -1.03
C PRO A 726 25.05 26.31 -1.34
N GLY A 727 25.22 27.22 -2.30
CA GLY A 727 24.17 28.14 -2.73
C GLY A 727 24.04 29.42 -1.89
N VAL A 728 24.95 29.63 -0.93
CA VAL A 728 25.09 30.87 -0.18
C VAL A 728 26.25 31.68 -0.74
N ASN A 729 26.04 32.97 -1.01
CA ASN A 729 27.10 33.88 -1.41
C ASN A 729 27.41 34.88 -0.28
N GLN A 730 28.62 35.43 -0.33
CA GLN A 730 28.98 36.61 0.43
C GLN A 730 28.30 37.84 -0.19
N ARG A 731 27.74 38.71 0.66
CA ARG A 731 27.16 40.00 0.25
C ARG A 731 28.21 40.97 -0.21
#